data_AF-A0A6N2L6L3-F1
#
_entry.id   AF-A0A6N2L6L3-F1
#
_cell.length_a   1.000
_cell.length_b   1.000
_cell.length_c   1.000
_cell.angle_alpha   90.00
_cell.angle_beta   90.00
_cell.angle_gamma   90.00
#
_symmetry.space_group_name_H-M   'P 1'
#
loop_
_entity.id
_entity.type
_entity.pdbx_description
1 polymer ?
#
loop_
_entity_poly.entity_id
_entity_poly.type
_entity_poly.pdbx_seq_one_letter_code
_entity_poly.pdbx_strand_id
1 'polypeptide(L)'
;MAMLVEEIVRSVELWLRMIKKPQPYVDPNLDPVLLVPGIAGSILKAVDQENGDKEERVWIRILAADYTCRTKLWSRFDPQTGRSVTLDPKKNIVVPEDRYGLHAIDVLDPDMIIGRECVYYFHDMIVEMIKWGFQEGKTLFGFGYDFRQSNRLPETLERLAKKLEVSVSSIRREKDKHHKSFNGAIFEKYVKNWIAIAAPFRGAPGYITSTFLNGMSFVEGLIECPSIYELMACPHFHWQHLPVLEIWREKQDSDGNSQIILESYSPEESIQIFKDALSSNTVIYDGEDIPLPFNLDILKWADKTHKVLSHAKVPPGVKFYNVYGINLETPHSACYGSAEVPITDLPELQCCEPQYKCVDGDGTVPAESAKADGLNAEARVGVPGEHRGILSDHHLFRILKHWLKADSDPFYNPINDYVILPTAFELERHKESGLQFTSLKEEWEVISEEQDDHDDMEMTKSSPAEACATVTVHPQIEGKQHVELSAYLLGVVIASVLGWGLLLFFHAKGRRKGRVSMNIPGNRTLKSSENGLSWACNPESTDIIIVGAGVAGSALAYTLGKDGRRVRVIERDLTEPDRIVGELLQPGGYLKLIELGLEDCVSDIDAQRVFGYAIFKDGKSAKLPYPLENFPSDVAGRSFHHGRFIQKMREKAATLSNVKMEQGTVTSLLEENGTIKGVQYKTRIGQELTAHAPLTIVCDGCFSNLRSSLCNPKVEIPSCFVGLVLENCKLPYPNHGHVVVADPSPILFYPISGTEIRCLVDVPGQKVPSVSNGEMSHYLKNTVAPQIPPELHDAFISAIDKGGIRTMANRSMPASPHPTPGALLMGDAFNMRHPLTGGGMTVALSDIVLVRDLLRPLNNLNDASSLCDYLESFYTLRKPVASTINTLAGALYKVFSASPDPARNEMRQACFDYLSLGGVFSNGPIALLSGLNPRPVSLVLHFFAVAIYGVSRLILPLPSPKRLWTSARLISGASGIIFPIIKGEGVRQMFFPVMVPAYHRSPPVA
;
A
#
# COMPACT_ATOMS: atom_id res chain seq x y z
N MET A 1 1.51 -13.69 10.74
CA MET A 1 0.19 -14.40 10.74
C MET A 1 -0.06 -15.18 9.45
N ALA A 2 0.23 -14.63 8.26
CA ALA A 2 0.28 -15.39 7.01
C ALA A 2 1.20 -16.62 7.12
N MET A 3 2.43 -16.41 7.62
CA MET A 3 3.42 -17.47 7.84
C MET A 3 3.07 -18.45 8.96
N LEU A 4 2.34 -18.06 10.00
CA LEU A 4 1.90 -18.99 11.05
C LEU A 4 0.80 -19.93 10.51
N VAL A 5 -0.07 -19.40 9.65
CA VAL A 5 -1.05 -20.19 8.91
C VAL A 5 -0.36 -21.01 7.82
N GLU A 6 0.69 -20.50 7.17
CA GLU A 6 1.48 -21.22 6.18
C GLU A 6 2.32 -22.35 6.78
N GLU A 7 2.87 -22.17 7.99
CA GLU A 7 3.56 -23.21 8.76
C GLU A 7 2.58 -24.23 9.33
N ILE A 8 1.43 -23.81 9.88
CA ILE A 8 0.38 -24.73 10.32
C ILE A 8 -0.18 -25.52 9.13
N VAL A 9 -0.38 -24.86 7.98
CA VAL A 9 -0.82 -25.50 6.73
C VAL A 9 0.28 -26.40 6.17
N ARG A 10 1.57 -26.00 6.16
CA ARG A 10 2.70 -26.86 5.78
C ARG A 10 2.85 -28.05 6.71
N SER A 11 2.70 -27.88 8.02
CA SER A 11 2.75 -28.96 9.00
C SER A 11 1.58 -29.92 8.82
N VAL A 12 0.38 -29.41 8.49
CA VAL A 12 -0.79 -30.23 8.14
C VAL A 12 -0.64 -30.90 6.77
N GLU A 13 -0.01 -30.26 5.78
CA GLU A 13 0.28 -30.81 4.44
C GLU A 13 1.39 -31.88 4.48
N LEU A 14 2.43 -31.68 5.29
CA LEU A 14 3.47 -32.67 5.62
C LEU A 14 2.89 -33.88 6.35
N TRP A 15 1.93 -33.64 7.25
CA TRP A 15 1.18 -34.69 7.94
C TRP A 15 0.24 -35.47 7.01
N LEU A 16 -0.23 -34.84 5.92
CA LEU A 16 -1.18 -35.44 4.96
C LEU A 16 -0.53 -36.05 3.68
N ARG A 17 0.77 -35.92 3.44
CA ARG A 17 1.50 -36.50 2.27
C ARG A 17 0.82 -36.24 0.91
N MET A 18 0.24 -35.05 0.69
CA MET A 18 -0.42 -34.70 -0.56
C MET A 18 0.31 -33.54 -1.25
N ILE A 19 0.69 -33.74 -2.51
CA ILE A 19 1.40 -32.83 -3.46
C ILE A 19 2.93 -33.07 -3.54
N LYS A 20 3.39 -33.49 -4.72
CA LYS A 20 4.80 -33.44 -5.13
C LYS A 20 5.16 -31.99 -5.45
N LYS A 21 6.25 -31.47 -4.86
CA LYS A 21 6.78 -30.12 -5.17
C LYS A 21 6.99 -29.96 -6.70
N PRO A 22 6.58 -28.84 -7.32
CA PRO A 22 7.12 -28.47 -8.63
C PRO A 22 8.64 -28.37 -8.51
N GLN A 23 9.38 -28.93 -9.45
CA GLN A 23 10.83 -28.81 -9.46
C GLN A 23 11.20 -27.34 -9.72
N PRO A 24 12.06 -26.73 -8.90
CA PRO A 24 12.52 -25.36 -9.15
C PRO A 24 13.28 -25.30 -10.49
N TYR A 25 12.98 -24.29 -11.30
CA TYR A 25 13.80 -23.94 -12.45
C TYR A 25 15.18 -23.52 -11.93
N VAL A 26 16.24 -24.12 -12.45
CA VAL A 26 17.62 -23.83 -12.06
C VAL A 26 18.41 -23.67 -13.35
N ASP A 27 18.98 -22.48 -13.56
CA ASP A 27 19.91 -22.23 -14.66
C ASP A 27 21.34 -22.43 -14.13
N PRO A 28 22.06 -23.47 -14.58
CA PRO A 28 23.42 -23.73 -14.12
C PRO A 28 24.47 -22.73 -14.66
N ASN A 29 24.10 -21.84 -15.59
CA ASN A 29 25.02 -20.91 -16.25
C ASN A 29 25.06 -19.52 -15.61
N LEU A 30 24.26 -19.26 -14.57
CA LEU A 30 24.24 -17.96 -13.89
C LEU A 30 25.49 -17.76 -13.05
N ASP A 31 26.09 -16.56 -13.17
CA ASP A 31 27.18 -16.12 -12.30
C ASP A 31 26.66 -16.02 -10.84
N PRO A 32 27.43 -16.43 -9.81
CA PRO A 32 26.97 -16.36 -8.42
C PRO A 32 26.77 -14.91 -7.95
N VAL A 33 25.73 -14.68 -7.16
CA VAL A 33 25.41 -13.39 -6.54
C VAL A 33 25.53 -13.47 -5.02
N LEU A 34 26.20 -12.48 -4.45
CA LEU A 34 26.32 -12.27 -3.01
C LEU A 34 25.58 -10.99 -2.62
N LEU A 35 24.53 -11.12 -1.82
CA LEU A 35 23.75 -9.99 -1.30
C LEU A 35 24.37 -9.45 -0.01
N VAL A 36 24.61 -8.14 0.04
CA VAL A 36 25.22 -7.44 1.18
C VAL A 36 24.28 -6.34 1.65
N PRO A 37 23.87 -6.33 2.94
CA PRO A 37 22.91 -5.36 3.47
C PRO A 37 23.54 -4.01 3.79
N GLY A 38 22.72 -2.98 3.94
CA GLY A 38 23.10 -1.70 4.54
C GLY A 38 23.23 -1.78 6.07
N ILE A 39 23.56 -0.65 6.69
CA ILE A 39 23.61 -0.51 8.16
C ILE A 39 22.24 -0.87 8.74
N ALA A 40 22.24 -1.56 9.89
CA ALA A 40 21.05 -2.13 10.53
C ALA A 40 20.29 -3.21 9.73
N GLY A 41 20.76 -3.59 8.53
CA GLY A 41 20.12 -4.58 7.65
C GLY A 41 20.53 -6.04 7.91
N SER A 42 21.07 -6.37 9.09
CA SER A 42 21.50 -7.73 9.47
C SER A 42 20.91 -8.15 10.81
N ILE A 43 20.46 -9.40 10.92
CA ILE A 43 20.11 -10.01 12.20
C ILE A 43 21.36 -10.18 13.07
N LEU A 44 21.30 -9.75 14.33
CA LEU A 44 22.36 -9.95 15.33
C LEU A 44 21.87 -10.86 16.47
N LYS A 45 22.71 -11.81 16.88
CA LYS A 45 22.49 -12.69 18.03
C LYS A 45 23.55 -12.46 19.09
N ALA A 46 23.17 -12.49 20.36
CA ALA A 46 24.09 -12.57 21.49
C ALA A 46 24.28 -14.03 21.92
N VAL A 47 25.53 -14.41 22.20
CA VAL A 47 25.94 -15.76 22.63
C VAL A 47 26.69 -15.66 23.95
N ASP A 48 26.29 -16.47 24.92
CA ASP A 48 26.92 -16.57 26.25
C ASP A 48 28.17 -17.47 26.19
N GLN A 49 29.31 -16.96 26.65
CA GLN A 49 30.58 -17.70 26.67
C GLN A 49 30.62 -18.83 27.71
N GLU A 50 29.81 -18.78 28.79
CA GLU A 50 29.88 -19.75 29.90
C GLU A 50 28.99 -21.00 29.68
N ASN A 51 27.91 -20.89 28.90
CA ASN A 51 26.90 -21.96 28.74
C ASN A 51 26.74 -22.54 27.32
N GLY A 52 27.62 -22.17 26.39
CA GLY A 52 27.92 -22.95 25.19
C GLY A 52 26.82 -23.27 24.17
N ASP A 53 25.54 -22.88 24.35
CA ASP A 53 24.48 -23.25 23.39
C ASP A 53 23.24 -22.31 23.37
N LYS A 54 23.17 -21.25 24.19
CA LYS A 54 22.00 -20.37 24.22
C LYS A 54 22.23 -19.10 23.42
N GLU A 55 21.86 -19.14 22.14
CA GLU A 55 21.80 -17.95 21.29
C GLU A 55 20.52 -17.16 21.54
N GLU A 56 20.61 -15.84 21.62
CA GLU A 56 19.45 -14.95 21.74
C GLU A 56 19.50 -13.87 20.65
N ARG A 57 18.44 -13.74 19.83
CA ARG A 57 18.35 -12.62 18.88
C ARG A 57 18.25 -11.31 19.66
N VAL A 58 19.11 -10.37 19.32
CA VAL A 58 19.17 -9.04 19.94
C VAL A 58 18.76 -7.93 18.97
N TRP A 59 18.83 -8.18 17.65
CA TRP A 59 18.40 -7.25 16.59
C TRP A 59 17.87 -8.02 15.37
N ILE A 60 16.78 -7.63 14.69
CA ILE A 60 15.74 -6.66 15.06
C ILE A 60 14.70 -7.36 15.95
N ARG A 61 14.17 -6.64 16.95
CA ARG A 61 13.02 -7.09 17.75
C ARG A 61 12.08 -5.92 17.96
N ILE A 62 10.77 -6.16 17.92
CA ILE A 62 9.76 -5.19 18.33
C ILE A 62 9.26 -5.45 19.77
N LEU A 63 9.29 -6.70 20.25
CA LEU A 63 8.94 -7.07 21.62
C LEU A 63 10.20 -7.14 22.50
N ALA A 64 10.17 -6.47 23.66
CA ALA A 64 11.31 -6.32 24.59
C ALA A 64 12.58 -5.72 23.94
N ALA A 65 12.41 -4.99 22.83
CA ALA A 65 13.47 -4.34 22.07
C ALA A 65 14.35 -3.46 22.98
N ASP A 66 13.73 -2.58 23.76
CA ASP A 66 14.45 -1.69 24.67
C ASP A 66 15.25 -2.46 25.72
N TYR A 67 14.67 -3.47 26.38
CA TYR A 67 15.40 -4.21 27.41
C TYR A 67 16.57 -5.02 26.81
N THR A 68 16.34 -5.76 25.72
CA THR A 68 17.38 -6.60 25.11
C THR A 68 18.45 -5.77 24.39
N CYS A 69 18.08 -4.66 23.74
CA CYS A 69 19.02 -3.73 23.11
C CYS A 69 19.89 -3.05 24.17
N ARG A 70 19.27 -2.46 25.22
CA ARG A 70 19.98 -1.79 26.30
C ARG A 70 20.89 -2.71 27.12
N THR A 71 20.48 -3.96 27.34
CA THR A 71 21.29 -4.90 28.16
C THR A 71 22.30 -5.74 27.38
N LYS A 72 22.27 -5.77 26.03
CA LYS A 72 23.09 -6.72 25.24
C LYS A 72 23.75 -6.16 23.99
N LEU A 73 23.21 -5.10 23.38
CA LEU A 73 23.75 -4.51 22.15
C LEU A 73 24.61 -3.27 22.40
N TRP A 74 24.41 -2.60 23.54
CA TRP A 74 25.25 -1.49 23.98
C TRP A 74 26.72 -1.88 23.91
N SER A 75 27.48 -1.04 23.22
CA SER A 75 28.89 -1.26 22.96
C SER A 75 29.72 -0.07 23.38
N ARG A 76 31.00 -0.32 23.63
CA ARG A 76 32.02 0.69 23.80
C ARG A 76 33.05 0.53 22.69
N PHE A 77 33.44 1.62 22.07
CA PHE A 77 34.49 1.63 21.07
C PHE A 77 35.85 1.58 21.75
N ASP A 78 36.70 0.68 21.26
CA ASP A 78 38.11 0.58 21.65
C ASP A 78 38.98 1.25 20.55
N PRO A 79 39.55 2.43 20.80
CA PRO A 79 40.39 3.14 19.82
C PRO A 79 41.66 2.39 19.41
N GLN A 80 42.16 1.46 20.23
CA GLN A 80 43.39 0.72 19.93
C GLN A 80 43.15 -0.35 18.86
N THR A 81 42.01 -1.02 18.94
CA THR A 81 41.65 -2.10 18.01
C THR A 81 40.69 -1.64 16.90
N GLY A 82 40.01 -0.50 17.09
CA GLY A 82 38.96 -0.01 16.19
C GLY A 82 37.65 -0.79 16.29
N ARG A 83 37.48 -1.59 17.36
CA ARG A 83 36.32 -2.48 17.55
C ARG A 83 35.32 -1.88 18.53
N SER A 84 34.05 -2.16 18.28
CA SER A 84 32.97 -1.94 19.24
C SER A 84 32.76 -3.22 20.06
N VAL A 85 33.07 -3.18 21.35
CA VAL A 85 32.93 -4.33 22.27
C VAL A 85 31.65 -4.18 23.07
N THR A 86 30.90 -5.25 23.31
CA THR A 86 29.68 -5.18 24.13
C THR A 86 30.01 -4.79 25.58
N LEU A 87 29.10 -4.09 26.26
CA LEU A 87 29.25 -3.75 27.67
C LEU A 87 29.15 -4.98 28.60
N ASP A 88 28.52 -6.06 28.15
CA ASP A 88 28.44 -7.32 28.91
C ASP A 88 29.63 -8.23 28.57
N PRO A 89 30.63 -8.40 29.45
CA PRO A 89 31.83 -9.19 29.16
C PRO A 89 31.55 -10.68 28.96
N LYS A 90 30.38 -11.18 29.34
CA LYS A 90 29.99 -12.60 29.18
C LYS A 90 29.38 -12.90 27.83
N LYS A 91 29.00 -11.88 27.06
CA LYS A 91 28.29 -12.04 25.79
C LYS A 91 29.18 -11.66 24.60
N ASN A 92 29.01 -12.38 23.50
CA ASN A 92 29.55 -12.00 22.20
C ASN A 92 28.41 -11.82 21.20
N ILE A 93 28.57 -10.86 20.28
CA ILE A 93 27.62 -10.65 19.19
C ILE A 93 28.09 -11.40 17.96
N VAL A 94 27.19 -12.20 17.38
CA VAL A 94 27.41 -13.00 16.19
C VAL A 94 26.31 -12.76 15.16
N VAL A 95 26.64 -13.02 13.90
CA VAL A 95 25.70 -12.93 12.78
C VAL A 95 25.36 -14.36 12.32
N PRO A 96 24.07 -14.70 12.14
CA PRO A 96 23.69 -16.02 11.64
C PRO A 96 24.23 -16.30 10.23
N GLU A 97 24.77 -17.49 10.01
CA GLU A 97 25.23 -17.95 8.68
C GLU A 97 24.26 -18.96 8.03
N ASP A 98 23.10 -19.18 8.64
CA ASP A 98 22.03 -20.03 8.13
C ASP A 98 21.59 -19.63 6.71
N ARG A 99 21.14 -20.62 5.93
CA ARG A 99 20.82 -20.44 4.49
C ARG A 99 21.94 -19.72 3.75
N TYR A 100 23.18 -20.10 4.02
CA TYR A 100 24.37 -19.54 3.39
C TYR A 100 24.50 -18.02 3.59
N GLY A 101 24.05 -17.52 4.74
CA GLY A 101 24.03 -16.11 5.12
C GLY A 101 22.81 -15.33 4.63
N LEU A 102 21.91 -15.95 3.85
CA LEU A 102 20.65 -15.31 3.43
C LEU A 102 19.71 -15.08 4.61
N HIS A 103 19.71 -15.97 5.61
CA HIS A 103 18.83 -15.83 6.77
C HIS A 103 19.03 -14.50 7.50
N ALA A 104 20.28 -14.05 7.64
CA ALA A 104 20.60 -12.82 8.36
C ALA A 104 20.06 -11.55 7.69
N ILE A 105 19.69 -11.61 6.41
CA ILE A 105 19.37 -10.43 5.58
C ILE A 105 18.01 -10.54 4.86
N ASP A 106 17.29 -11.65 5.08
CA ASP A 106 16.00 -11.95 4.44
C ASP A 106 14.84 -11.22 5.14
N VAL A 107 14.51 -11.65 6.36
CA VAL A 107 13.47 -11.07 7.22
C VAL A 107 14.10 -10.71 8.57
N LEU A 108 14.21 -9.42 8.90
CA LEU A 108 15.03 -8.97 10.04
C LEU A 108 14.37 -9.21 11.43
N ASP A 109 13.06 -9.43 11.52
CA ASP A 109 12.33 -9.87 12.74
C ASP A 109 11.31 -10.97 12.39
N PRO A 110 11.73 -12.24 12.34
CA PRO A 110 10.86 -13.36 12.01
C PRO A 110 9.90 -13.77 13.14
N ASP A 111 10.14 -13.34 14.39
CA ASP A 111 9.27 -13.72 15.54
C ASP A 111 8.07 -12.78 15.72
N MET A 112 7.96 -11.72 14.92
CA MET A 112 6.81 -10.82 14.96
C MET A 112 5.58 -11.48 14.33
N ILE A 113 4.67 -11.99 15.17
CA ILE A 113 3.40 -12.58 14.75
C ILE A 113 2.28 -11.50 14.68
N ILE A 114 2.53 -10.24 14.29
CA ILE A 114 1.46 -9.24 14.03
C ILE A 114 1.84 -8.24 12.90
N GLY A 115 1.06 -8.23 11.80
CA GLY A 115 0.39 -7.02 11.31
C GLY A 115 1.12 -5.88 10.55
N ARG A 116 2.41 -5.94 10.22
CA ARG A 116 3.03 -4.92 9.35
C ARG A 116 4.07 -5.53 8.39
N GLU A 117 4.15 -5.00 7.17
CA GLU A 117 5.17 -5.25 6.12
C GLU A 117 6.60 -4.88 6.56
N CYS A 118 6.78 -4.38 7.79
CA CYS A 118 7.93 -3.60 8.22
C CYS A 118 9.23 -4.37 8.48
N VAL A 119 9.35 -5.67 8.15
CA VAL A 119 10.58 -6.41 8.46
C VAL A 119 11.12 -7.32 7.35
N TYR A 120 10.54 -7.27 6.15
CA TYR A 120 11.17 -7.82 4.95
C TYR A 120 12.28 -6.88 4.48
N TYR A 121 13.48 -7.42 4.27
CA TYR A 121 14.62 -6.64 3.78
C TYR A 121 14.97 -7.09 2.36
N PHE A 122 15.71 -8.20 2.19
CA PHE A 122 15.93 -8.77 0.85
C PHE A 122 14.93 -9.87 0.46
N HIS A 123 13.88 -10.11 1.25
CA HIS A 123 12.94 -11.22 1.03
C HIS A 123 12.42 -11.30 -0.41
N ASP A 124 11.82 -10.21 -0.91
CA ASP A 124 11.21 -10.19 -2.24
C ASP A 124 12.25 -10.36 -3.34
N MET A 125 13.42 -9.75 -3.19
CA MET A 125 14.54 -9.91 -4.12
C MET A 125 15.08 -11.34 -4.15
N ILE A 126 15.24 -12.00 -2.99
CA ILE A 126 15.64 -13.41 -2.90
C ILE A 126 14.62 -14.29 -3.60
N VAL A 127 13.32 -14.05 -3.37
CA VAL A 127 12.22 -14.79 -4.01
C VAL A 127 12.26 -14.63 -5.53
N GLU A 128 12.45 -13.42 -6.03
CA GLU A 128 12.54 -13.15 -7.47
C GLU A 128 13.78 -13.77 -8.10
N MET A 129 14.95 -13.66 -7.46
CA MET A 129 16.17 -14.30 -7.96
C MET A 129 16.02 -15.82 -8.06
N ILE A 130 15.38 -16.47 -7.08
CA ILE A 130 15.09 -17.91 -7.17
C ILE A 130 14.18 -18.23 -8.37
N LYS A 131 13.21 -17.36 -8.70
CA LYS A 131 12.39 -17.52 -9.91
C LYS A 131 13.19 -17.36 -11.20
N TRP A 132 14.22 -16.50 -11.21
CA TRP A 132 15.11 -16.31 -12.36
C TRP A 132 16.10 -17.47 -12.55
N GLY A 133 16.07 -18.50 -11.70
CA GLY A 133 16.92 -19.69 -11.83
C GLY A 133 18.11 -19.74 -10.86
N PHE A 134 18.25 -18.76 -9.96
CA PHE A 134 19.27 -18.79 -8.93
C PHE A 134 18.98 -19.86 -7.85
N GLN A 135 20.04 -20.42 -7.28
CA GLN A 135 19.97 -21.49 -6.27
C GLN A 135 20.77 -21.10 -5.02
N GLU A 136 20.09 -21.11 -3.86
CA GLU A 136 20.70 -20.88 -2.55
C GLU A 136 21.89 -21.84 -2.32
N GLY A 137 23.04 -21.28 -1.94
CA GLY A 137 24.25 -22.04 -1.65
C GLY A 137 25.04 -22.52 -2.87
N LYS A 138 24.58 -22.21 -4.08
CA LYS A 138 25.33 -22.44 -5.32
C LYS A 138 25.57 -21.16 -6.10
N THR A 139 24.50 -20.46 -6.44
CA THR A 139 24.53 -19.21 -7.23
C THR A 139 23.91 -18.03 -6.48
N LEU A 140 23.30 -18.23 -5.30
CA LEU A 140 22.77 -17.17 -4.45
C LEU A 140 23.24 -17.32 -3.00
N PHE A 141 23.79 -16.23 -2.46
CA PHE A 141 24.38 -16.16 -1.12
C PHE A 141 24.05 -14.83 -0.44
N GLY A 142 24.09 -14.80 0.89
CA GLY A 142 23.96 -13.57 1.67
C GLY A 142 25.18 -13.34 2.57
N PHE A 143 25.46 -12.08 2.88
CA PHE A 143 26.54 -11.68 3.79
C PHE A 143 26.02 -10.67 4.82
N GLY A 144 25.47 -11.16 5.93
CA GLY A 144 25.20 -10.30 7.08
C GLY A 144 26.50 -9.86 7.77
N TYR A 145 26.47 -8.72 8.46
CA TYR A 145 27.58 -8.26 9.31
C TYR A 145 27.10 -7.53 10.57
N ASP A 146 28.00 -7.46 11.56
CA ASP A 146 27.75 -6.66 12.76
C ASP A 146 27.90 -5.18 12.40
N PHE A 147 26.78 -4.55 12.08
CA PHE A 147 26.73 -3.14 11.66
C PHE A 147 27.15 -2.17 12.77
N ARG A 148 27.39 -2.64 14.00
CA ARG A 148 28.00 -1.82 15.05
C ARG A 148 29.51 -1.68 14.87
N GLN A 149 30.12 -2.46 14.00
CA GLN A 149 31.54 -2.34 13.64
C GLN A 149 31.67 -1.46 12.40
N SER A 150 32.82 -0.79 12.27
CA SER A 150 33.18 -0.10 11.04
C SER A 150 33.27 -1.06 9.86
N ASN A 151 32.82 -0.61 8.68
CA ASN A 151 32.88 -1.41 7.45
C ASN A 151 34.31 -1.69 6.97
N ARG A 152 35.31 -0.95 7.47
CA ARG A 152 36.74 -1.17 7.17
C ARG A 152 37.47 -2.00 8.23
N LEU A 153 36.73 -2.64 9.15
CA LEU A 153 37.34 -3.53 10.13
C LEU A 153 37.98 -4.74 9.40
N PRO A 154 39.28 -5.05 9.62
CA PRO A 154 39.99 -6.10 8.89
C PRO A 154 39.28 -7.46 8.92
N GLU A 155 38.72 -7.85 10.06
CA GLU A 155 38.03 -9.12 10.22
C GLU A 155 36.75 -9.21 9.38
N THR A 156 36.02 -8.09 9.24
CA THR A 156 34.83 -8.01 8.39
C THR A 156 35.23 -8.16 6.92
N LEU A 157 36.29 -7.47 6.50
CA LEU A 157 36.82 -7.56 5.13
C LEU A 157 37.37 -8.95 4.80
N GLU A 158 38.07 -9.59 5.74
CA GLU A 158 38.54 -10.98 5.60
C GLU A 158 37.37 -11.97 5.49
N ARG A 159 36.31 -11.79 6.28
CA ARG A 159 35.10 -12.63 6.17
C ARG A 159 34.41 -12.43 4.83
N LEU A 160 34.32 -11.19 4.34
CA LEU A 160 33.78 -10.88 3.02
C LEU A 160 34.60 -11.53 1.91
N ALA A 161 35.94 -11.44 1.98
CA ALA A 161 36.86 -12.07 1.03
C ALA A 161 36.63 -13.58 0.96
N LYS A 162 36.56 -14.23 2.13
CA LYS A 162 36.31 -15.67 2.24
C LYS A 162 34.93 -16.05 1.69
N LYS A 163 33.91 -15.21 1.92
CA LYS A 163 32.56 -15.44 1.39
C LYS A 163 32.56 -15.36 -0.15
N LEU A 164 33.22 -14.37 -0.72
CA LEU A 164 33.40 -14.22 -2.18
C LEU A 164 34.13 -15.45 -2.78
N GLU A 165 35.20 -15.92 -2.15
CA GLU A 165 35.93 -17.12 -2.58
C GLU A 165 35.03 -18.37 -2.57
N VAL A 166 34.23 -18.56 -1.50
CA VAL A 166 33.28 -19.67 -1.38
C VAL A 166 32.17 -19.59 -2.44
N SER A 167 31.66 -18.40 -2.72
CA SER A 167 30.58 -18.19 -3.69
C SER A 167 31.01 -18.47 -5.13
N VAL A 168 32.28 -18.28 -5.49
CA VAL A 168 32.79 -18.55 -6.86
C VAL A 168 33.27 -20.00 -7.01
N SER A 169 33.87 -20.57 -5.96
CA SER A 169 34.37 -21.96 -5.98
C SER A 169 33.26 -23.02 -5.96
N SER A 170 32.02 -22.66 -5.61
CA SER A 170 30.85 -23.54 -5.73
C SER A 170 30.53 -23.94 -7.19
N ILE A 171 30.96 -23.12 -8.17
CA ILE A 171 30.72 -23.36 -9.61
C ILE A 171 32.00 -23.82 -10.32
N ARG A 172 33.15 -23.19 -10.04
CA ARG A 172 34.43 -23.52 -10.68
C ARG A 172 35.11 -24.66 -9.90
N ARG A 173 35.22 -25.85 -10.48
CA ARG A 173 35.87 -27.05 -9.91
C ARG A 173 37.40 -26.93 -9.74
N GLU A 174 37.94 -25.76 -9.41
CA GLU A 174 39.37 -25.57 -9.15
C GLU A 174 39.61 -25.10 -7.72
N LYS A 175 40.41 -25.89 -6.99
CA LYS A 175 40.86 -25.60 -5.63
C LYS A 175 42.23 -24.91 -5.69
N ASP A 176 42.25 -23.59 -5.89
CA ASP A 176 43.49 -22.83 -5.76
C ASP A 176 43.71 -22.36 -4.32
N LYS A 177 44.64 -23.02 -3.64
CA LYS A 177 45.09 -22.67 -2.29
C LYS A 177 46.13 -21.55 -2.34
N HIS A 178 45.72 -20.29 -2.36
CA HIS A 178 46.62 -19.17 -2.04
C HIS A 178 45.89 -18.13 -1.17
N HIS A 179 46.11 -18.22 0.15
CA HIS A 179 45.76 -17.20 1.13
C HIS A 179 46.88 -16.17 1.19
N LYS A 180 46.60 -14.88 0.90
CA LYS A 180 47.19 -13.71 1.57
C LYS A 180 46.65 -12.38 1.01
N SER A 181 46.21 -11.52 1.94
CA SER A 181 46.00 -10.07 1.86
C SER A 181 44.89 -9.54 0.93
N PHE A 182 43.94 -8.82 1.53
CA PHE A 182 42.89 -8.05 0.85
C PHE A 182 43.50 -6.84 0.13
N ASN A 183 43.95 -7.05 -1.10
CA ASN A 183 44.25 -6.00 -2.07
C ASN A 183 43.18 -6.04 -3.18
N GLY A 184 43.05 -4.96 -3.96
CA GLY A 184 42.11 -4.90 -5.10
C GLY A 184 42.17 -6.10 -6.06
N ALA A 185 43.31 -6.80 -6.09
CA ALA A 185 43.51 -8.06 -6.82
C ALA A 185 42.58 -9.22 -6.40
N ILE A 186 42.13 -9.31 -5.13
CA ILE A 186 41.15 -10.34 -4.71
C ILE A 186 39.75 -9.96 -5.17
N PHE A 187 39.40 -8.67 -5.05
CA PHE A 187 38.10 -8.19 -5.49
C PHE A 187 37.92 -8.38 -7.01
N GLU A 188 38.92 -7.97 -7.79
CA GLU A 188 38.93 -8.18 -9.25
C GLU A 188 38.93 -9.68 -9.65
N LYS A 189 39.51 -10.55 -8.83
CA LYS A 189 39.52 -12.00 -9.09
C LYS A 189 38.15 -12.65 -8.97
N TYR A 190 37.31 -12.20 -8.03
CA TYR A 190 36.05 -12.86 -7.68
C TYR A 190 34.79 -12.06 -8.04
N VAL A 191 34.90 -10.75 -8.22
CA VAL A 191 33.76 -9.86 -8.51
C VAL A 191 33.85 -9.39 -9.95
N LYS A 192 32.77 -9.59 -10.70
CA LYS A 192 32.63 -9.13 -12.10
C LYS A 192 31.75 -7.90 -12.22
N ASN A 193 30.65 -7.89 -11.46
CA ASN A 193 29.71 -6.78 -11.37
C ASN A 193 29.57 -6.39 -9.89
N TRP A 194 29.64 -5.09 -9.60
CA TRP A 194 29.28 -4.53 -8.30
C TRP A 194 28.10 -3.58 -8.49
N ILE A 195 26.97 -3.89 -7.85
CA ILE A 195 25.74 -3.10 -7.93
C ILE A 195 25.49 -2.48 -6.56
N ALA A 196 25.54 -1.15 -6.48
CA ALA A 196 25.12 -0.39 -5.31
C ALA A 196 23.63 -0.03 -5.45
N ILE A 197 22.86 -0.19 -4.37
CA ILE A 197 21.43 0.15 -4.33
C ILE A 197 21.19 1.01 -3.10
N ALA A 198 20.74 2.25 -3.31
CA ALA A 198 20.48 3.25 -2.27
C ALA A 198 21.65 3.46 -1.29
N ALA A 199 22.90 3.34 -1.77
CA ALA A 199 24.08 3.40 -0.90
C ALA A 199 24.43 4.86 -0.52
N PRO A 200 24.58 5.20 0.77
CA PRO A 200 24.85 6.58 1.21
C PRO A 200 26.34 6.94 1.13
N PHE A 201 26.89 7.08 -0.08
CA PHE A 201 28.34 7.31 -0.27
C PHE A 201 28.88 8.57 0.43
N ARG A 202 28.06 9.61 0.62
CA ARG A 202 28.43 10.85 1.34
C ARG A 202 27.68 11.05 2.66
N GLY A 203 26.97 10.02 3.13
CA GLY A 203 26.24 10.03 4.39
C GLY A 203 24.74 10.36 4.26
N ALA A 204 24.05 10.39 5.39
CA ALA A 204 22.61 10.65 5.54
C ALA A 204 22.39 11.73 6.61
N PRO A 205 22.75 12.99 6.32
CA PRO A 205 23.03 14.01 7.33
C PRO A 205 21.85 14.35 8.26
N GLY A 206 20.61 14.41 7.74
CA GLY A 206 19.44 14.79 8.52
C GLY A 206 19.18 13.85 9.68
N TYR A 207 18.99 12.55 9.41
CA TYR A 207 18.74 11.56 10.45
C TYR A 207 19.93 11.31 11.35
N ILE A 208 21.16 11.44 10.86
CA ILE A 208 22.35 11.22 11.69
C ILE A 208 22.54 12.36 12.69
N THR A 209 22.27 13.60 12.28
CA THR A 209 22.28 14.77 13.18
C THR A 209 21.31 14.60 14.34
N SER A 210 20.07 14.16 14.05
CA SER A 210 19.09 13.88 15.10
C SER A 210 19.53 12.70 15.97
N THR A 211 20.02 11.61 15.36
CA THR A 211 20.50 10.41 16.08
C THR A 211 21.51 10.76 17.17
N PHE A 212 22.45 11.69 16.91
CA PHE A 212 23.41 12.12 17.92
C PHE A 212 22.79 12.94 19.05
N LEU A 213 21.86 13.84 18.73
CA LEU A 213 21.31 14.77 19.71
C LEU A 213 20.22 14.11 20.56
N ASN A 214 19.21 13.48 19.95
CA ASN A 214 18.04 12.99 20.67
C ASN A 214 17.88 11.46 20.67
N GLY A 215 18.82 10.71 20.07
CA GLY A 215 18.75 9.25 20.00
C GLY A 215 17.56 8.70 19.20
N MET A 216 16.80 9.55 18.47
CA MET A 216 15.51 9.20 17.86
C MET A 216 15.60 8.43 16.54
N SER A 217 16.79 8.17 16.02
CA SER A 217 16.94 7.34 14.81
C SER A 217 17.80 6.11 15.10
N PHE A 218 17.17 4.95 14.87
CA PHE A 218 17.57 3.60 15.27
C PHE A 218 17.41 3.30 16.78
N VAL A 219 16.15 3.23 17.23
CA VAL A 219 15.69 2.54 18.45
C VAL A 219 16.51 2.87 19.70
N GLU A 220 16.18 3.97 20.38
CA GLU A 220 16.69 4.38 21.72
C GLU A 220 17.89 3.55 22.26
N GLY A 221 19.09 3.85 21.76
CA GLY A 221 20.34 3.46 22.40
C GLY A 221 21.21 2.44 21.69
N LEU A 222 21.88 2.82 20.59
CA LEU A 222 23.17 2.23 20.21
C LEU A 222 24.29 3.13 20.71
N ILE A 223 25.07 2.63 21.68
CA ILE A 223 26.21 3.36 22.26
C ILE A 223 27.45 3.12 21.39
N GLU A 224 28.16 4.20 21.04
CA GLU A 224 29.48 4.19 20.40
C GLU A 224 29.56 3.26 19.16
N CYS A 225 28.73 3.52 18.15
CA CYS A 225 28.66 2.77 16.90
C CYS A 225 29.40 3.49 15.75
N PRO A 226 30.60 3.05 15.31
CA PRO A 226 31.35 3.65 14.21
C PRO A 226 30.58 3.83 12.91
N SER A 227 29.70 2.90 12.55
CA SER A 227 28.89 3.00 11.32
C SER A 227 27.96 4.21 11.31
N ILE A 228 27.46 4.66 12.48
CA ILE A 228 26.64 5.88 12.58
C ILE A 228 27.49 7.13 12.32
N TYR A 229 28.73 7.17 12.84
CA TYR A 229 29.67 8.25 12.55
C TYR A 229 30.08 8.26 11.07
N GLU A 230 30.21 7.09 10.45
CA GLU A 230 30.51 6.95 9.02
C GLU A 230 29.37 7.47 8.11
N LEU A 231 28.14 7.59 8.64
CA LEU A 231 26.99 8.17 7.93
C LEU A 231 26.83 9.68 8.12
N MET A 232 27.69 10.34 8.91
CA MET A 232 27.71 11.79 9.01
C MET A 232 27.94 12.43 7.64
N ALA A 233 27.49 13.68 7.47
CA ALA A 233 27.78 14.45 6.28
C ALA A 233 29.29 14.45 6.02
N CYS A 234 29.73 14.02 4.83
CA CYS A 234 31.14 14.03 4.51
C CYS A 234 31.65 15.50 4.46
N PRO A 235 32.62 15.89 5.32
CA PRO A 235 33.08 17.28 5.39
C PRO A 235 33.89 17.70 4.15
N HIS A 236 34.52 16.73 3.48
CA HIS A 236 35.34 16.96 2.28
C HIS A 236 34.53 16.90 0.98
N PHE A 237 33.20 16.78 1.06
CA PHE A 237 32.33 16.71 -0.11
C PHE A 237 31.65 18.06 -0.37
N HIS A 238 31.64 18.48 -1.64
CA HIS A 238 31.01 19.73 -2.04
C HIS A 238 29.54 19.49 -2.35
N TRP A 239 28.69 19.69 -1.34
CA TRP A 239 27.24 19.55 -1.47
C TRP A 239 26.63 20.69 -2.29
N GLN A 240 25.65 20.39 -3.14
CA GLN A 240 24.84 21.39 -3.85
C GLN A 240 24.11 22.31 -2.87
N HIS A 241 23.57 21.71 -1.82
CA HIS A 241 23.05 22.40 -0.65
C HIS A 241 23.82 21.90 0.56
N LEU A 242 24.51 22.76 1.30
CA LEU A 242 25.29 22.34 2.46
C LEU A 242 24.34 21.87 3.58
N PRO A 243 24.48 20.63 4.09
CA PRO A 243 23.68 20.19 5.24
C PRO A 243 24.11 20.95 6.49
N VAL A 244 23.14 21.56 7.18
CA VAL A 244 23.39 22.37 8.38
C VAL A 244 22.60 21.87 9.58
N LEU A 245 23.15 22.09 10.78
CA LEU A 245 22.42 22.06 12.04
C LEU A 245 21.99 23.48 12.38
N GLU A 246 20.69 23.69 12.51
CA GLU A 246 20.13 25.00 12.85
C GLU A 246 19.53 24.98 14.25
N ILE A 247 19.74 26.05 15.01
CA ILE A 247 19.24 26.17 16.38
C ILE A 247 18.72 27.59 16.61
N TRP A 248 17.46 27.71 17.00
CA TRP A 248 16.91 28.96 17.51
C TRP A 248 17.48 29.24 18.90
N ARG A 249 18.21 30.34 19.05
CA ARG A 249 18.94 30.70 20.27
C ARG A 249 18.55 32.09 20.73
N GLU A 250 18.47 32.25 22.04
CA GLU A 250 18.29 33.54 22.69
C GLU A 250 19.67 34.17 22.97
N LYS A 251 19.96 35.34 22.37
CA LYS A 251 21.18 36.12 22.65
C LYS A 251 20.84 37.45 23.28
N GLN A 252 21.61 37.84 24.29
CA GLN A 252 21.55 39.22 24.80
C GLN A 252 22.45 40.11 23.94
N ASP A 253 21.91 41.24 23.50
CA ASP A 253 22.71 42.31 22.89
C ASP A 253 23.58 43.03 23.95
N SER A 254 24.45 43.93 23.49
CA SER A 254 25.34 44.71 24.35
C SER A 254 24.61 45.62 25.35
N ASP A 255 23.33 45.90 25.12
CA ASP A 255 22.47 46.74 25.95
C ASP A 255 21.60 45.91 26.92
N GLY A 256 21.72 44.58 26.90
CA GLY A 256 20.99 43.65 27.76
C GLY A 256 19.59 43.27 27.26
N ASN A 257 19.21 43.64 26.02
CA ASN A 257 17.96 43.17 25.42
C ASN A 257 18.16 41.79 24.82
N SER A 258 17.15 40.95 25.01
CA SER A 258 17.15 39.61 24.44
C SER A 258 16.64 39.62 22.99
N GLN A 259 17.44 39.07 22.07
CA GLN A 259 17.08 38.84 20.68
C GLN A 259 17.18 37.35 20.35
N ILE A 260 16.11 36.81 19.78
CA ILE A 260 16.06 35.44 19.28
C ILE A 260 16.62 35.42 17.85
N ILE A 261 17.62 34.57 17.61
CA ILE A 261 18.26 34.40 16.31
C ILE A 261 18.32 32.92 15.92
N LEU A 262 18.28 32.63 14.62
CA LEU A 262 18.56 31.30 14.09
C LEU A 262 20.05 31.19 13.80
N GLU A 263 20.75 30.34 14.55
CA GLU A 263 22.15 30.00 14.28
C GLU A 263 22.21 28.79 13.35
N SER A 264 23.08 28.84 12.34
CA SER A 264 23.29 27.75 11.38
C SER A 264 24.74 27.29 11.47
N TYR A 265 24.93 26.00 11.70
CA TYR A 265 26.24 25.36 11.86
C TYR A 265 26.49 24.39 10.70
N SER A 266 27.62 24.55 10.01
CA SER A 266 28.10 23.60 9.02
C SER A 266 28.41 22.22 9.65
N PRO A 267 28.64 21.15 8.85
CA PRO A 267 28.99 19.84 9.40
C PRO A 267 30.21 19.88 10.32
N GLU A 268 31.23 20.67 9.98
CA GLU A 268 32.44 20.83 10.81
C GLU A 268 32.14 21.59 12.11
N GLU A 269 31.37 22.68 12.05
CA GLU A 269 31.01 23.47 13.24
C GLU A 269 30.05 22.71 14.17
N SER A 270 29.16 21.88 13.61
CA SER A 270 28.21 21.07 14.37
C SER A 270 28.89 20.08 15.33
N ILE A 271 30.13 19.68 15.05
CA ILE A 271 30.92 18.81 15.95
C ILE A 271 31.09 19.46 17.32
N GLN A 272 31.33 20.77 17.36
CA GLN A 272 31.47 21.48 18.63
C GLN A 272 30.15 21.51 19.39
N ILE A 273 29.03 21.69 18.69
CA ILE A 273 27.69 21.60 19.29
C ILE A 273 27.40 20.21 19.84
N PHE A 274 27.73 19.14 19.12
CA PHE A 274 27.56 17.77 19.63
C PHE A 274 28.39 17.51 20.88
N LYS A 275 29.64 18.00 20.93
CA LYS A 275 30.50 17.88 22.12
C LYS A 275 29.89 18.57 23.33
N ASP A 276 29.39 19.78 23.14
CA ASP A 276 28.87 20.61 24.23
C ASP A 276 27.52 20.07 24.71
N ALA A 277 26.61 19.77 23.77
CA ALA A 277 25.30 19.20 24.06
C ALA A 277 25.39 17.84 24.75
N LEU A 278 26.38 17.00 24.41
CA LEU A 278 26.57 15.66 25.00
C LEU A 278 27.63 15.62 26.11
N SER A 279 28.15 16.76 26.56
CA SER A 279 29.27 16.83 27.53
C SER A 279 28.97 16.18 28.89
N SER A 280 27.72 16.28 29.34
CA SER A 280 27.20 15.68 30.57
C SER A 280 26.32 14.45 30.30
N ASN A 281 26.37 13.88 29.10
CA ASN A 281 25.52 12.74 28.74
C ASN A 281 25.98 11.48 29.49
N THR A 282 25.04 10.82 30.16
CA THR A 282 25.27 9.61 30.95
C THR A 282 24.15 8.61 30.71
N VAL A 283 24.48 7.32 30.68
CA VAL A 283 23.49 6.23 30.67
C VAL A 283 23.64 5.36 31.91
N ILE A 284 22.53 4.88 32.43
CA ILE A 284 22.52 3.95 33.57
C ILE A 284 22.62 2.52 33.02
N TYR A 285 23.68 1.81 33.36
CA TYR A 285 23.88 0.39 33.03
C TYR A 285 24.22 -0.40 34.29
N ASP A 286 23.45 -1.45 34.60
CA ASP A 286 23.58 -2.27 35.83
C ASP A 286 23.63 -1.45 37.14
N GLY A 287 23.00 -0.27 37.15
CA GLY A 287 22.94 0.62 38.31
C GLY A 287 24.12 1.59 38.45
N GLU A 288 25.05 1.58 37.49
CA GLU A 288 26.18 2.51 37.41
C GLU A 288 25.96 3.55 36.31
N ASP A 289 26.37 4.80 36.57
CA ASP A 289 26.33 5.89 35.60
C ASP A 289 27.55 5.81 34.69
N ILE A 290 27.34 5.49 33.41
CA ILE A 290 28.39 5.45 32.38
C ILE A 290 28.37 6.76 31.59
N PRO A 291 29.45 7.57 31.61
CA PRO A 291 29.55 8.77 30.80
C PRO A 291 29.72 8.43 29.32
N LEU A 292 28.92 9.09 28.46
CA LEU A 292 28.90 8.88 27.02
C LEU A 292 28.91 10.20 26.24
N PRO A 293 30.03 10.94 26.28
CA PRO A 293 30.18 12.13 25.47
C PRO A 293 30.29 11.77 23.98
N PHE A 294 30.17 12.79 23.12
CA PHE A 294 30.48 12.66 21.70
C PHE A 294 31.94 12.14 21.51
N ASN A 295 32.10 10.98 20.86
CA ASN A 295 33.37 10.26 20.85
C ASN A 295 34.25 10.68 19.66
N LEU A 296 35.30 11.45 19.95
CA LEU A 296 36.24 11.96 18.96
C LEU A 296 37.13 10.89 18.32
N ASP A 297 37.38 9.77 19.00
CA ASP A 297 38.19 8.70 18.43
C ASP A 297 37.41 7.91 17.38
N ILE A 298 36.10 7.74 17.56
CA ILE A 298 35.22 7.21 16.53
C ILE A 298 35.10 8.19 15.35
N LEU A 299 34.98 9.48 15.61
CA LEU A 299 34.96 10.50 14.54
C LEU A 299 36.24 10.47 13.70
N LYS A 300 37.42 10.40 14.34
CA LYS A 300 38.70 10.22 13.61
C LYS A 300 38.72 8.93 12.79
N TRP A 301 38.09 7.87 13.30
CA TRP A 301 37.98 6.60 12.60
C TRP A 301 37.10 6.71 11.34
N ALA A 302 35.96 7.40 11.45
CA ALA A 302 35.02 7.67 10.37
C ALA A 302 35.61 8.60 9.30
N ASP A 303 36.32 9.67 9.69
CA ASP A 303 37.03 10.56 8.74
C ASP A 303 38.08 9.80 7.91
N LYS A 304 38.80 8.85 8.54
CA LYS A 304 39.67 7.93 7.79
C LYS A 304 38.89 7.06 6.82
N THR A 305 37.71 6.57 7.19
CA THR A 305 36.84 5.80 6.28
C THR A 305 36.40 6.64 5.08
N HIS A 306 35.95 7.88 5.28
CA HIS A 306 35.61 8.81 4.20
C HIS A 306 36.80 9.11 3.28
N LYS A 307 38.00 9.28 3.85
CA LYS A 307 39.24 9.43 3.07
C LYS A 307 39.56 8.19 2.24
N VAL A 308 39.38 6.99 2.79
CA VAL A 308 39.58 5.75 2.01
C VAL A 308 38.56 5.66 0.87
N LEU A 309 37.28 5.91 1.14
CA LEU A 309 36.22 5.85 0.13
C LEU A 309 36.43 6.87 -1.00
N SER A 310 36.85 8.10 -0.69
CA SER A 310 37.11 9.15 -1.69
C SER A 310 38.28 8.85 -2.63
N HIS A 311 39.21 7.98 -2.23
CA HIS A 311 40.34 7.55 -3.07
C HIS A 311 40.15 6.14 -3.67
N ALA A 312 39.04 5.47 -3.34
CA ALA A 312 38.76 4.12 -3.82
C ALA A 312 38.50 4.15 -5.34
N LYS A 313 39.02 3.15 -6.04
CA LYS A 313 38.76 2.94 -7.48
C LYS A 313 38.28 1.52 -7.69
N VAL A 314 37.34 1.36 -8.61
CA VAL A 314 36.92 0.04 -9.08
C VAL A 314 38.03 -0.51 -9.99
N PRO A 315 38.49 -1.76 -9.80
CA PRO A 315 39.48 -2.36 -10.69
C PRO A 315 38.95 -2.43 -12.14
N PRO A 316 39.79 -2.29 -13.17
CA PRO A 316 39.35 -2.21 -14.57
C PRO A 316 38.55 -3.44 -15.04
N GLY A 317 38.80 -4.62 -14.48
CA GLY A 317 38.05 -5.84 -14.79
C GLY A 317 36.65 -5.93 -14.17
N VAL A 318 36.24 -4.96 -13.33
CA VAL A 318 34.96 -4.99 -12.60
C VAL A 318 34.02 -3.89 -13.10
N LYS A 319 32.81 -4.28 -13.47
CA LYS A 319 31.73 -3.36 -13.85
C LYS A 319 31.01 -2.84 -12.62
N PHE A 320 30.88 -1.53 -12.49
CA PHE A 320 30.15 -0.91 -11.38
C PHE A 320 28.82 -0.32 -11.86
N TYR A 321 27.76 -0.54 -11.10
CA TYR A 321 26.42 -0.03 -11.37
C TYR A 321 25.88 0.62 -10.10
N ASN A 322 25.14 1.72 -10.24
CA ASN A 322 24.55 2.44 -9.11
C ASN A 322 23.05 2.64 -9.33
N VAL A 323 22.24 2.23 -8.35
CA VAL A 323 20.82 2.56 -8.27
C VAL A 323 20.63 3.46 -7.06
N TYR A 324 20.03 4.63 -7.26
CA TYR A 324 19.73 5.58 -6.18
C TYR A 324 18.23 5.91 -6.19
N GLY A 325 17.68 6.19 -5.01
CA GLY A 325 16.27 6.56 -4.93
C GLY A 325 16.04 8.05 -5.12
N ILE A 326 14.86 8.37 -5.66
CA ILE A 326 14.43 9.75 -5.97
C ILE A 326 12.95 9.94 -5.65
N ASN A 327 12.47 11.17 -5.79
CA ASN A 327 11.07 11.61 -5.68
C ASN A 327 10.46 11.50 -4.28
N LEU A 328 11.28 11.47 -3.22
CA LEU A 328 10.83 11.58 -1.83
C LEU A 328 11.58 12.69 -1.08
N GLU A 329 10.82 13.44 -0.28
CA GLU A 329 11.39 14.40 0.67
C GLU A 329 12.29 13.67 1.67
N THR A 330 13.59 13.94 1.60
CA THR A 330 14.60 13.24 2.37
C THR A 330 15.30 14.19 3.34
N PRO A 331 15.27 13.90 4.66
CA PRO A 331 15.91 14.75 5.66
C PRO A 331 17.38 15.05 5.37
N HIS A 332 17.69 16.33 5.22
CA HIS A 332 19.01 16.80 4.84
C HIS A 332 19.65 17.71 5.89
N SER A 333 18.88 18.64 6.46
CA SER A 333 19.31 19.53 7.55
C SER A 333 18.30 19.44 8.70
N ALA A 334 18.76 19.67 9.93
CA ALA A 334 17.93 19.58 11.12
C ALA A 334 17.89 20.92 11.86
N CYS A 335 16.71 21.38 12.22
CA CYS A 335 16.46 22.63 12.94
C CYS A 335 15.82 22.34 14.30
N TYR A 336 16.35 22.96 15.36
CA TYR A 336 15.88 22.81 16.74
C TYR A 336 15.38 24.14 17.32
N GLY A 337 14.32 24.07 18.13
CA GLY A 337 13.63 25.23 18.69
C GLY A 337 12.77 25.98 17.66
N SER A 338 12.16 27.08 18.10
CA SER A 338 11.42 28.02 17.23
C SER A 338 11.62 29.47 17.70
N ALA A 339 11.08 30.43 16.94
CA ALA A 339 11.08 31.83 17.35
C ALA A 339 10.28 32.07 18.65
N GLU A 340 9.31 31.21 18.96
CA GLU A 340 8.50 31.28 20.18
C GLU A 340 9.12 30.50 21.35
N VAL A 341 9.89 29.45 21.05
CA VAL A 341 10.53 28.56 22.03
C VAL A 341 11.99 28.31 21.62
N PRO A 342 12.90 29.27 21.86
CA PRO A 342 14.31 29.10 21.57
C PRO A 342 14.97 28.13 22.56
N ILE A 343 16.08 27.52 22.14
CA ILE A 343 16.91 26.63 22.97
C ILE A 343 17.79 27.49 23.88
N THR A 344 17.60 27.40 25.20
CA THR A 344 18.35 28.20 26.17
C THR A 344 19.71 27.58 26.50
N ASP A 345 19.77 26.26 26.65
CA ASP A 345 21.00 25.51 26.89
C ASP A 345 21.17 24.35 25.90
N LEU A 346 22.41 24.07 25.47
CA LEU A 346 22.68 23.06 24.45
C LEU A 346 22.29 21.62 24.86
N PRO A 347 22.41 21.19 26.14
CA PRO A 347 21.90 19.90 26.57
C PRO A 347 20.39 19.71 26.38
N GLU A 348 19.60 20.79 26.27
CA GLU A 348 18.15 20.70 25.99
C GLU A 348 17.87 20.05 24.63
N LEU A 349 18.81 20.14 23.68
CA LEU A 349 18.70 19.50 22.36
C LEU A 349 18.44 18.00 22.45
N GLN A 350 18.85 17.35 23.54
CA GLN A 350 18.62 15.92 23.76
C GLN A 350 17.15 15.56 23.99
N CYS A 351 16.36 16.52 24.45
CA CYS A 351 14.93 16.33 24.74
C CYS A 351 14.02 16.99 23.69
N CYS A 352 14.59 17.56 22.63
CA CYS A 352 13.84 18.26 21.58
C CYS A 352 13.72 17.42 20.30
N GLU A 353 12.57 17.56 19.63
CA GLU A 353 12.36 17.01 18.30
C GLU A 353 12.80 18.01 17.21
N PRO A 354 13.59 17.59 16.20
CA PRO A 354 14.00 18.46 15.11
C PRO A 354 12.89 18.63 14.07
N GLN A 355 12.90 19.78 13.42
CA GLN A 355 12.25 20.00 12.13
C GLN A 355 13.27 19.81 11.01
N TYR A 356 12.95 19.02 9.99
CA TYR A 356 13.88 18.77 8.89
C TYR A 356 13.66 19.71 7.72
N LYS A 357 14.77 20.17 7.12
CA LYS A 357 14.76 20.65 5.73
C LYS A 357 15.14 19.49 4.83
N CYS A 358 14.29 19.20 3.85
CA CYS A 358 14.42 18.02 3.00
C CYS A 358 14.97 18.38 1.61
N VAL A 359 15.64 17.41 0.99
CA VAL A 359 16.06 17.41 -0.43
C VAL A 359 15.52 16.15 -1.12
N ASP A 360 15.71 16.04 -2.43
CA ASP A 360 15.31 14.84 -3.17
C ASP A 360 16.14 13.60 -2.76
N GLY A 361 15.50 12.43 -2.72
CA GLY A 361 16.09 11.17 -2.31
C GLY A 361 15.05 10.08 -2.11
N ASP A 362 15.36 9.14 -1.22
CA ASP A 362 14.53 7.94 -0.96
C ASP A 362 13.80 7.97 0.41
N GLY A 363 13.77 9.13 1.06
CA GLY A 363 13.23 9.33 2.40
C GLY A 363 14.22 8.99 3.53
N THR A 364 15.40 8.44 3.23
CA THR A 364 16.51 8.20 4.18
C THR A 364 17.85 8.77 3.71
N VAL A 365 18.23 8.50 2.46
CA VAL A 365 19.49 8.89 1.84
C VAL A 365 19.21 9.91 0.73
N PRO A 366 19.84 11.10 0.80
CA PRO A 366 19.73 12.09 -0.28
C PRO A 366 20.21 11.52 -1.61
N ALA A 367 19.51 11.81 -2.71
CA ALA A 367 19.89 11.36 -4.05
C ALA A 367 21.32 11.82 -4.42
N GLU A 368 21.68 13.04 -4.02
CA GLU A 368 23.04 13.57 -4.20
C GLU A 368 24.10 12.70 -3.49
N SER A 369 23.84 12.31 -2.25
CA SER A 369 24.75 11.44 -1.48
C SER A 369 24.91 10.07 -2.14
N ALA A 370 23.81 9.51 -2.65
CA ALA A 370 23.82 8.21 -3.31
C ALA A 370 24.48 8.24 -4.70
N LYS A 371 24.39 9.36 -5.43
CA LYS A 371 25.06 9.57 -6.73
C LYS A 371 26.56 9.86 -6.59
N ALA A 372 26.98 10.44 -5.47
CA ALA A 372 28.35 10.90 -5.24
C ALA A 372 29.35 9.79 -4.89
N ASP A 373 29.27 8.65 -5.58
CA ASP A 373 30.11 7.47 -5.39
C ASP A 373 31.59 7.70 -5.76
N GLY A 374 31.88 8.58 -6.74
CA GLY A 374 33.24 8.88 -7.20
C GLY A 374 33.89 7.75 -8.01
N LEU A 375 33.10 6.77 -8.47
CA LEU A 375 33.54 5.59 -9.21
C LEU A 375 33.17 5.70 -10.69
N ASN A 376 33.84 4.95 -11.56
CA ASN A 376 33.44 4.85 -12.96
C ASN A 376 32.30 3.84 -13.09
N ALA A 377 31.05 4.32 -13.21
CA ALA A 377 29.86 3.47 -13.29
C ALA A 377 29.47 3.23 -14.77
N GLU A 378 29.12 2.00 -15.08
CA GLU A 378 28.53 1.61 -16.36
C GLU A 378 27.12 2.18 -16.53
N ALA A 379 26.37 2.32 -15.43
CA ALA A 379 25.10 3.01 -15.39
C ALA A 379 24.79 3.53 -13.98
N ARG A 380 24.13 4.69 -13.91
CA ARG A 380 23.49 5.22 -12.71
C ARG A 380 22.00 5.39 -12.98
N VAL A 381 21.15 4.79 -12.16
CA VAL A 381 19.70 4.76 -12.39
C VAL A 381 18.95 5.29 -11.17
N GLY A 382 18.14 6.32 -11.37
CA GLY A 382 17.18 6.78 -10.38
C GLY A 382 15.96 5.85 -10.34
N VAL A 383 15.54 5.39 -9.17
CA VAL A 383 14.30 4.63 -9.00
C VAL A 383 13.42 5.33 -7.98
N PRO A 384 12.20 5.77 -8.33
CA PRO A 384 11.33 6.43 -7.38
C PRO A 384 10.83 5.43 -6.32
N GLY A 385 11.00 5.75 -5.03
CA GLY A 385 10.52 4.86 -3.96
C GLY A 385 11.19 5.10 -2.61
N GLU A 386 10.57 4.57 -1.56
CA GLU A 386 11.13 4.57 -0.19
C GLU A 386 12.40 3.73 -0.14
N HIS A 387 13.41 4.15 0.65
CA HIS A 387 14.73 3.51 0.80
C HIS A 387 14.70 1.96 0.80
N ARG A 388 13.79 1.37 1.59
CA ARG A 388 13.59 -0.08 1.63
C ARG A 388 12.66 -0.60 0.54
N GLY A 389 11.67 0.19 0.14
CA GLY A 389 10.72 -0.14 -0.93
C GLY A 389 11.38 -0.33 -2.29
N ILE A 390 12.52 0.30 -2.53
CA ILE A 390 13.34 0.08 -3.73
C ILE A 390 13.71 -1.40 -3.89
N LEU A 391 14.00 -2.13 -2.79
CA LEU A 391 14.38 -3.56 -2.82
C LEU A 391 13.24 -4.50 -3.21
N SER A 392 11.99 -4.03 -3.22
CA SER A 392 10.81 -4.78 -3.67
C SER A 392 10.20 -4.20 -4.96
N ASP A 393 10.87 -3.24 -5.59
CA ASP A 393 10.37 -2.56 -6.77
C ASP A 393 10.56 -3.39 -8.06
N HIS A 394 9.51 -3.44 -8.87
CA HIS A 394 9.51 -4.24 -10.10
C HIS A 394 10.42 -3.66 -11.20
N HIS A 395 10.65 -2.34 -11.22
CA HIS A 395 11.58 -1.70 -12.15
C HIS A 395 13.02 -2.05 -11.76
N LEU A 396 13.37 -2.00 -10.47
CA LEU A 396 14.65 -2.53 -9.99
C LEU A 396 14.84 -4.00 -10.41
N PHE A 397 13.82 -4.85 -10.22
CA PHE A 397 13.90 -6.26 -10.62
C PHE A 397 14.20 -6.47 -12.10
N ARG A 398 13.62 -5.66 -13.00
CA ARG A 398 13.94 -5.72 -14.44
C ARG A 398 15.39 -5.32 -14.72
N ILE A 399 15.86 -4.23 -14.10
CA ILE A 399 17.24 -3.76 -14.23
C ILE A 399 18.23 -4.82 -13.75
N LEU A 400 18.01 -5.38 -12.56
CA LEU A 400 18.87 -6.40 -11.97
C LEU A 400 18.86 -7.69 -12.82
N LYS A 401 17.69 -8.14 -13.28
CA LYS A 401 17.58 -9.34 -14.12
C LYS A 401 18.40 -9.18 -15.40
N HIS A 402 18.44 -7.99 -15.99
CA HIS A 402 19.28 -7.67 -17.14
C HIS A 402 20.78 -7.63 -16.79
N TRP A 403 21.18 -6.85 -15.79
CA TRP A 403 22.60 -6.72 -15.39
C TRP A 403 23.21 -8.05 -14.93
N LEU A 404 22.40 -8.94 -14.34
CA LEU A 404 22.80 -10.28 -13.91
C LEU A 404 22.68 -11.35 -15.01
N LYS A 405 22.18 -10.99 -16.20
CA LYS A 405 21.98 -11.90 -17.35
C LYS A 405 21.13 -13.13 -17.02
N ALA A 406 20.10 -12.96 -16.19
CA ALA A 406 19.30 -14.05 -15.68
C ALA A 406 18.13 -14.48 -16.60
N ASP A 407 17.88 -13.74 -17.69
CA ASP A 407 17.08 -14.13 -18.87
C ASP A 407 17.09 -12.98 -19.91
N SER A 408 16.65 -13.22 -21.15
CA SER A 408 16.25 -12.13 -22.06
C SER A 408 14.82 -11.69 -21.72
N ASP A 409 14.66 -10.67 -20.88
CA ASP A 409 13.36 -10.04 -20.69
C ASP A 409 12.97 -9.30 -21.98
N PRO A 410 11.94 -9.73 -22.74
CA PRO A 410 11.56 -9.09 -24.00
C PRO A 410 10.99 -7.67 -23.80
N PHE A 411 10.70 -7.27 -22.56
CA PHE A 411 10.20 -5.94 -22.21
C PHE A 411 11.29 -4.99 -21.72
N TYR A 412 12.52 -5.47 -21.51
CA TYR A 412 13.63 -4.60 -21.13
C TYR A 412 14.03 -3.70 -22.30
N ASN A 413 13.90 -2.39 -22.12
CA ASN A 413 14.32 -1.38 -23.07
C ASN A 413 15.23 -0.38 -22.35
N PRO A 414 16.55 -0.34 -22.64
CA PRO A 414 17.48 0.62 -22.03
C PRO A 414 16.99 2.06 -22.08
N ILE A 415 16.32 2.46 -23.17
CA ILE A 415 15.81 3.83 -23.31
C ILE A 415 14.62 4.06 -22.38
N ASN A 416 13.71 3.11 -22.18
CA ASN A 416 12.52 3.31 -21.32
C ASN A 416 12.76 2.94 -19.85
N ASP A 417 13.69 2.02 -19.58
CA ASP A 417 14.04 1.58 -18.23
C ASP A 417 15.18 2.43 -17.62
N TYR A 418 15.94 3.20 -18.42
CA TYR A 418 16.85 4.24 -17.92
C TYR A 418 16.27 5.65 -17.98
N VAL A 419 15.25 5.91 -18.82
CA VAL A 419 14.52 7.18 -18.81
C VAL A 419 13.33 7.06 -17.87
N ILE A 420 13.40 7.76 -16.75
CA ILE A 420 12.21 8.06 -15.95
C ILE A 420 11.42 9.09 -16.75
N LEU A 421 10.50 8.62 -17.59
CA LEU A 421 9.54 9.52 -18.22
C LEU A 421 8.67 10.09 -17.10
N PRO A 422 8.59 11.43 -16.95
CA PRO A 422 7.61 12.01 -16.06
C PRO A 422 6.25 11.47 -16.49
N THR A 423 5.48 10.98 -15.53
CA THR A 423 4.08 10.65 -15.78
C THR A 423 3.38 11.90 -16.33
N ALA A 424 2.37 11.74 -17.19
CA ALA A 424 1.64 12.88 -17.75
C ALA A 424 1.14 13.88 -16.68
N PHE A 425 0.92 13.37 -15.46
CA PHE A 425 0.59 14.11 -14.25
C PHE A 425 1.70 15.06 -13.76
N GLU A 426 2.98 14.67 -13.86
CA GLU A 426 4.12 15.49 -13.45
C GLU A 426 4.39 16.63 -14.43
N LEU A 427 4.16 16.41 -15.72
CA LEU A 427 4.23 17.44 -16.77
C LEU A 427 3.17 18.55 -16.58
N GLU A 428 2.01 18.22 -16.02
CA GLU A 428 0.94 19.19 -15.73
C GLU A 428 1.22 20.00 -14.46
N ARG A 429 1.80 19.38 -13.43
CA ARG A 429 2.21 20.06 -12.18
C ARG A 429 3.28 21.16 -12.41
N HIS A 430 4.15 20.97 -13.40
CA HIS A 430 5.16 21.97 -13.80
C HIS A 430 4.60 23.09 -14.72
N LYS A 431 3.46 22.87 -15.38
CA LYS A 431 2.75 23.90 -16.15
C LYS A 431 1.96 24.85 -15.25
N GLU A 432 1.36 24.34 -14.18
CA GLU A 432 0.58 25.16 -13.23
C GLU A 432 1.44 26.08 -12.35
N SER A 433 2.73 25.78 -12.18
CA SER A 433 3.69 26.60 -11.41
C SER A 433 4.34 27.75 -12.21
N GLY A 434 3.95 27.97 -13.46
CA GLY A 434 4.41 29.11 -14.26
C GLY A 434 5.89 29.10 -14.66
N LEU A 435 6.62 27.99 -14.45
CA LEU A 435 7.97 27.84 -15.00
C LEU A 435 7.87 27.64 -16.52
N GLN A 436 8.40 28.60 -17.28
CA GLN A 436 8.76 28.34 -18.67
C GLN A 436 9.84 27.25 -18.69
N PHE A 437 9.68 26.26 -19.58
CA PHE A 437 10.73 25.30 -19.90
C PHE A 437 11.96 26.04 -20.43
N THR A 438 12.90 26.35 -19.55
CA THR A 438 14.29 26.60 -19.91
C THR A 438 15.10 25.42 -19.39
N SER A 439 15.51 24.56 -20.32
CA SER A 439 16.44 23.44 -20.14
C SER A 439 15.91 22.31 -19.23
N LEU A 440 15.48 21.22 -19.87
CA LEU A 440 15.76 19.88 -19.36
C LEU A 440 17.25 19.84 -19.03
N LYS A 441 17.61 19.73 -17.76
CA LYS A 441 18.93 19.24 -17.37
C LYS A 441 18.81 17.71 -17.35
N GLU A 442 18.79 17.13 -18.54
CA GLU A 442 19.09 15.72 -18.74
C GLU A 442 20.56 15.53 -18.38
N GLU A 443 20.84 14.90 -17.25
CA GLU A 443 22.16 14.33 -16.96
C GLU A 443 22.00 12.82 -16.78
N TRP A 444 21.88 12.11 -17.90
CA TRP A 444 22.14 10.69 -17.99
C TRP A 444 23.45 10.51 -18.75
N GLU A 445 24.47 9.95 -18.12
CA GLU A 445 25.72 9.60 -18.79
C GLU A 445 25.69 8.14 -19.19
N VAL A 446 25.55 7.88 -20.50
CA VAL A 446 26.03 6.64 -21.10
C VAL A 446 27.43 6.94 -21.60
N ILE A 447 28.44 6.50 -20.87
CA ILE A 447 29.85 6.79 -21.20
C ILE A 447 30.22 5.95 -22.43
N SER A 448 30.33 6.59 -23.60
CA SER A 448 30.96 6.01 -24.79
C SER A 448 32.48 6.21 -24.74
N GLU A 449 33.24 5.24 -25.26
CA GLU A 449 34.70 5.31 -25.32
C GLU A 449 35.19 6.45 -26.25
N GLU A 450 36.12 7.26 -25.70
CA GLU A 450 37.12 8.17 -26.31
C GLU A 450 36.93 9.73 -26.24
N GLN A 451 38.00 10.35 -25.71
CA GLN A 451 38.62 11.69 -25.93
C GLN A 451 38.49 12.85 -24.91
N ASP A 452 39.58 12.99 -24.12
CA ASP A 452 40.36 14.15 -23.63
C ASP A 452 39.76 15.53 -23.28
N ASP A 453 40.14 15.95 -22.06
CA ASP A 453 40.54 17.28 -21.53
C ASP A 453 40.10 18.58 -22.24
N HIS A 454 39.42 19.47 -21.49
CA HIS A 454 39.96 20.78 -21.11
C HIS A 454 39.03 21.57 -20.15
N ASP A 455 39.66 22.20 -19.15
CA ASP A 455 39.16 23.21 -18.22
C ASP A 455 38.57 24.46 -18.92
N ASP A 456 37.54 25.10 -18.33
CA ASP A 456 37.61 26.50 -17.88
C ASP A 456 36.36 27.01 -17.11
N MET A 457 36.64 27.95 -16.20
CA MET A 457 35.79 28.66 -15.21
C MET A 457 34.64 29.53 -15.80
N GLU A 458 33.57 29.77 -15.03
CA GLU A 458 33.25 31.09 -14.42
C GLU A 458 31.93 31.15 -13.61
N MET A 459 31.94 31.98 -12.55
CA MET A 459 30.85 32.26 -11.61
C MET A 459 29.83 33.29 -12.14
N THR A 460 28.60 33.31 -11.57
CA THR A 460 27.96 34.58 -11.12
C THR A 460 26.79 34.37 -10.14
N LYS A 461 26.69 35.29 -9.17
CA LYS A 461 25.74 35.40 -8.04
C LYS A 461 24.46 36.18 -8.41
N SER A 462 23.32 35.90 -7.74
CA SER A 462 22.50 36.94 -7.06
C SER A 462 21.37 36.38 -6.17
N SER A 463 21.08 37.12 -5.11
CA SER A 463 20.26 36.92 -3.90
C SER A 463 18.72 36.99 -4.05
N PRO A 464 17.92 36.58 -3.02
CA PRO A 464 16.46 36.56 -3.02
C PRO A 464 15.81 37.76 -2.28
N ALA A 465 14.50 37.99 -2.48
CA ALA A 465 13.69 38.92 -1.70
C ALA A 465 12.33 38.29 -1.26
N GLU A 466 12.23 38.10 0.05
CA GLU A 466 11.14 38.20 1.04
C GLU A 466 9.62 38.09 0.71
N ALA A 467 9.02 37.08 1.37
CA ALA A 467 7.88 37.07 2.33
C ALA A 467 6.66 38.02 2.23
N CYS A 468 5.44 37.47 2.37
CA CYS A 468 4.66 37.52 3.62
C CYS A 468 3.24 36.91 3.51
N ALA A 469 2.81 36.23 4.57
CA ALA A 469 1.45 35.77 4.85
C ALA A 469 0.86 36.53 6.07
N THR A 470 -0.46 36.52 6.25
CA THR A 470 -1.09 36.98 7.50
C THR A 470 -2.35 36.17 7.80
N VAL A 471 -2.46 35.65 9.03
CA VAL A 471 -3.69 35.08 9.61
C VAL A 471 -3.79 35.53 11.08
N THR A 472 -4.98 35.98 11.47
CA THR A 472 -5.30 36.45 12.83
C THR A 472 -6.01 35.36 13.63
N VAL A 473 -5.63 35.19 14.90
CA VAL A 473 -6.19 34.22 15.86
C VAL A 473 -6.89 34.97 17.02
N HIS A 474 -7.96 34.40 17.56
CA HIS A 474 -8.54 34.80 18.84
C HIS A 474 -8.62 33.62 19.84
N PRO A 475 -8.57 33.88 21.17
CA PRO A 475 -8.05 32.94 22.16
C PRO A 475 -9.11 32.20 22.98
N GLN A 476 -8.63 31.12 23.61
CA GLN A 476 -9.30 30.21 24.56
C GLN A 476 -9.86 30.89 25.81
N ILE A 477 -10.83 30.21 26.46
CA ILE A 477 -11.14 30.40 27.89
C ILE A 477 -11.33 29.03 28.58
N GLU A 478 -10.70 28.94 29.76
CA GLU A 478 -10.91 28.02 30.89
C GLU A 478 -10.19 26.65 30.90
N GLY A 479 -9.02 26.67 31.55
CA GLY A 479 -8.17 25.52 31.80
C GLY A 479 -8.65 24.59 32.91
N LYS A 480 -8.30 23.31 32.72
CA LYS A 480 -7.89 22.30 33.70
C LYS A 480 -7.61 21.02 32.91
N GLN A 481 -6.34 20.68 32.68
CA GLN A 481 -5.97 19.37 32.15
C GLN A 481 -5.97 18.35 33.30
N HIS A 482 -6.98 17.48 33.31
CA HIS A 482 -6.89 16.20 34.00
C HIS A 482 -6.23 15.21 33.04
N VAL A 483 -5.03 14.74 33.39
CA VAL A 483 -4.37 13.61 32.73
C VAL A 483 -4.74 12.35 33.52
N GLU A 484 -5.47 11.43 32.89
CA GLU A 484 -5.74 10.09 33.44
C GLU A 484 -5.15 9.03 32.49
N LEU A 485 -4.07 8.41 32.94
CA LEU A 485 -3.43 7.25 32.30
C LEU A 485 -4.27 6.01 32.62
N SER A 486 -4.71 5.25 31.60
CA SER A 486 -5.44 3.99 31.85
C SER A 486 -4.80 2.80 31.13
N ALA A 487 -4.14 1.96 31.93
CA ALA A 487 -3.62 0.66 31.56
C ALA A 487 -4.76 -0.36 31.37
N TYR A 488 -5.21 -0.59 30.14
CA TYR A 488 -6.18 -1.66 29.83
C TYR A 488 -5.83 -2.56 28.63
N LEU A 489 -4.65 -2.44 28.03
CA LEU A 489 -4.30 -3.27 26.86
C LEU A 489 -3.80 -4.70 27.17
N LEU A 490 -3.33 -4.99 28.39
CA LEU A 490 -2.70 -6.29 28.67
C LEU A 490 -3.70 -7.43 28.94
N GLY A 491 -4.91 -7.12 29.44
CA GLY A 491 -5.94 -8.12 29.73
C GLY A 491 -6.69 -8.65 28.49
N VAL A 492 -6.67 -7.87 27.40
CA VAL A 492 -7.40 -8.16 26.16
C VAL A 492 -6.74 -9.26 25.35
N VAL A 493 -5.42 -9.30 25.30
CA VAL A 493 -4.64 -10.24 24.47
C VAL A 493 -4.69 -11.67 25.02
N ILE A 494 -4.67 -11.81 26.35
CA ILE A 494 -4.64 -13.11 27.04
C ILE A 494 -6.01 -13.82 26.94
N ALA A 495 -7.12 -13.08 27.00
CA ALA A 495 -8.47 -13.65 26.93
C ALA A 495 -8.82 -14.20 25.52
N SER A 496 -8.31 -13.58 24.45
CA SER A 496 -8.52 -14.02 23.06
C SER A 496 -7.84 -15.34 22.72
N VAL A 497 -6.68 -15.63 23.31
CA VAL A 497 -5.94 -16.90 23.09
C VAL A 497 -6.63 -18.07 23.80
N LEU A 498 -7.18 -17.84 25.00
CA LEU A 498 -7.89 -18.85 25.78
C LEU A 498 -9.28 -19.20 25.19
N GLY A 499 -9.96 -18.22 24.56
CA GLY A 499 -11.22 -18.46 23.85
C GLY A 499 -11.07 -19.33 22.60
N TRP A 500 -9.91 -19.26 21.92
CA TRP A 500 -9.61 -20.05 20.72
C TRP A 500 -9.31 -21.52 21.06
N GLY A 501 -8.65 -21.77 22.21
CA GLY A 501 -8.39 -23.12 22.71
C GLY A 501 -9.64 -23.87 23.17
N LEU A 502 -10.60 -23.18 23.80
CA LEU A 502 -11.83 -23.83 24.30
C LEU A 502 -12.81 -24.24 23.18
N LEU A 503 -12.86 -23.49 22.07
CA LEU A 503 -13.79 -23.77 20.96
C LEU A 503 -13.39 -24.99 20.12
N LEU A 504 -12.09 -25.30 20.02
CA LEU A 504 -11.60 -26.49 19.33
C LEU A 504 -11.86 -27.79 20.11
N PHE A 505 -11.94 -27.70 21.44
CA PHE A 505 -12.19 -28.88 22.29
C PHE A 505 -13.65 -29.37 22.23
N PHE A 506 -14.62 -28.48 21.93
CA PHE A 506 -16.05 -28.82 21.88
C PHE A 506 -16.59 -29.17 20.48
N HIS A 507 -15.81 -29.00 19.40
CA HIS A 507 -16.24 -29.37 18.04
C HIS A 507 -15.78 -30.75 17.57
N ALA A 508 -14.95 -31.45 18.35
CA ALA A 508 -14.48 -32.80 18.06
C ALA A 508 -15.40 -33.89 18.66
N LYS A 509 -16.71 -33.85 18.40
CA LYS A 509 -17.59 -35.02 18.63
C LYS A 509 -18.87 -34.93 17.81
N GLY A 510 -18.84 -35.59 16.66
CA GLY A 510 -20.07 -36.02 15.98
C GLY A 510 -20.05 -35.84 14.48
N ARG A 511 -19.64 -36.89 13.74
CA ARG A 511 -20.36 -37.35 12.54
C ARG A 511 -19.88 -38.74 12.10
N ARG A 512 -20.85 -39.64 12.00
CA ARG A 512 -20.72 -41.04 11.54
C ARG A 512 -20.58 -41.11 10.02
N LYS A 513 -19.89 -42.16 9.58
CA LYS A 513 -19.61 -42.58 8.19
C LYS A 513 -20.89 -42.90 7.39
N GLY A 514 -20.90 -42.47 6.13
CA GLY A 514 -21.68 -43.06 5.05
C GLY A 514 -20.77 -43.20 3.83
N ARG A 515 -20.58 -44.44 3.35
CA ARG A 515 -19.67 -44.83 2.27
C ARG A 515 -20.52 -45.12 1.05
N VAL A 516 -20.28 -44.48 -0.08
CA VAL A 516 -20.83 -44.89 -1.39
C VAL A 516 -19.69 -44.90 -2.40
N SER A 517 -19.63 -45.99 -3.15
CA SER A 517 -18.67 -46.35 -4.18
C SER A 517 -19.39 -46.36 -5.52
N MET A 518 -18.81 -45.77 -6.58
CA MET A 518 -18.56 -46.47 -7.85
C MET A 518 -17.95 -45.55 -8.94
N ASN A 519 -16.80 -46.00 -9.41
CA ASN A 519 -16.33 -46.21 -10.79
C ASN A 519 -16.67 -45.22 -11.93
N ILE A 520 -15.58 -44.74 -12.52
CA ILE A 520 -15.40 -44.17 -13.86
C ILE A 520 -15.30 -45.32 -14.89
N PRO A 521 -15.72 -45.09 -16.15
CA PRO A 521 -14.92 -45.60 -17.26
C PRO A 521 -14.66 -44.56 -18.36
N GLY A 522 -13.43 -44.59 -18.87
CA GLY A 522 -13.24 -44.79 -20.31
C GLY A 522 -12.88 -43.57 -21.16
N ASN A 523 -11.57 -43.40 -21.38
CA ASN A 523 -10.94 -42.68 -22.47
C ASN A 523 -11.65 -42.83 -23.84
N ARG A 524 -11.72 -41.73 -24.61
CA ARG A 524 -11.73 -41.77 -26.09
C ARG A 524 -10.91 -40.63 -26.68
N THR A 525 -9.88 -41.04 -27.42
CA THR A 525 -9.08 -40.26 -28.37
C THR A 525 -9.89 -39.99 -29.63
N LEU A 526 -9.75 -38.81 -30.25
CA LEU A 526 -10.06 -38.60 -31.67
C LEU A 526 -9.18 -37.48 -32.27
N LYS A 527 -8.89 -37.69 -33.56
CA LYS A 527 -7.81 -37.14 -34.39
C LYS A 527 -8.07 -35.72 -34.92
N SER A 528 -6.96 -35.12 -35.35
CA SER A 528 -6.77 -33.85 -36.06
C SER A 528 -7.55 -33.71 -37.39
N SER A 529 -7.77 -32.45 -37.76
CA SER A 529 -7.96 -31.99 -39.14
C SER A 529 -7.62 -30.50 -39.20
N GLU A 530 -6.45 -30.18 -39.75
CA GLU A 530 -6.08 -28.82 -40.16
C GLU A 530 -6.98 -28.38 -41.32
N ASN A 531 -7.35 -27.10 -41.34
CA ASN A 531 -7.42 -26.31 -42.56
C ASN A 531 -7.40 -24.84 -42.16
N GLY A 532 -6.26 -24.20 -42.43
CA GLY A 532 -6.10 -22.76 -42.34
C GLY A 532 -6.86 -22.05 -43.44
N LEU A 533 -7.44 -20.91 -43.09
CA LEU A 533 -7.56 -19.78 -43.99
C LEU A 533 -7.21 -18.52 -43.20
N SER A 534 -6.26 -17.76 -43.72
CA SER A 534 -5.96 -16.40 -43.30
C SER A 534 -7.03 -15.46 -43.82
N TRP A 535 -7.61 -14.60 -42.98
CA TRP A 535 -8.50 -13.53 -43.43
C TRP A 535 -7.89 -12.17 -43.12
N ALA A 536 -7.71 -11.39 -44.19
CA ALA A 536 -7.30 -10.01 -44.16
C ALA A 536 -8.27 -9.15 -43.31
N CYS A 537 -7.71 -8.20 -42.55
CA CYS A 537 -8.47 -7.23 -41.76
C CYS A 537 -9.39 -6.40 -42.65
N ASN A 538 -10.70 -6.53 -42.45
CA ASN A 538 -11.71 -5.69 -43.06
C ASN A 538 -11.80 -4.37 -42.24
N PRO A 539 -11.78 -3.17 -42.84
CA PRO A 539 -11.80 -1.89 -42.12
C PRO A 539 -13.05 -1.65 -41.24
N GLU A 540 -14.08 -2.49 -41.36
CA GLU A 540 -15.32 -2.44 -40.57
C GLU A 540 -15.36 -3.38 -39.35
N SER A 541 -14.32 -4.17 -39.07
CA SER A 541 -14.37 -5.20 -38.02
C SER A 541 -14.29 -4.60 -36.61
N THR A 542 -15.33 -4.80 -35.78
CA THR A 542 -15.34 -4.42 -34.36
C THR A 542 -14.47 -5.37 -33.53
N ASP A 543 -13.61 -4.84 -32.65
CA ASP A 543 -12.75 -5.67 -31.78
C ASP A 543 -13.48 -6.08 -30.50
N ILE A 544 -14.27 -5.16 -29.94
CA ILE A 544 -14.93 -5.35 -28.65
C ILE A 544 -16.35 -4.82 -28.71
N ILE A 545 -17.32 -5.63 -28.28
CA ILE A 545 -18.70 -5.20 -28.02
C ILE A 545 -18.87 -4.99 -26.52
N ILE A 546 -19.41 -3.84 -26.13
CA ILE A 546 -19.80 -3.54 -24.75
C ILE A 546 -21.32 -3.46 -24.67
N VAL A 547 -21.92 -4.26 -23.79
CA VAL A 547 -23.36 -4.28 -23.57
C VAL A 547 -23.71 -3.41 -22.36
N GLY A 548 -24.41 -2.31 -22.60
CA GLY A 548 -24.80 -1.32 -21.60
C GLY A 548 -23.79 -0.17 -21.47
N ALA A 549 -24.27 1.06 -21.56
CA ALA A 549 -23.52 2.30 -21.39
C ALA A 549 -23.85 2.97 -20.04
N GLY A 550 -23.72 2.20 -18.95
CA GLY A 550 -23.73 2.72 -17.57
C GLY A 550 -22.35 3.26 -17.17
N VAL A 551 -22.06 3.31 -15.86
CA VAL A 551 -20.74 3.73 -15.34
C VAL A 551 -19.64 2.84 -15.93
N ALA A 552 -19.77 1.52 -15.78
CA ALA A 552 -18.75 0.58 -16.22
C ALA A 552 -18.57 0.59 -17.74
N GLY A 553 -19.68 0.51 -18.49
CA GLY A 553 -19.62 0.43 -19.95
C GLY A 553 -19.11 1.70 -20.62
N SER A 554 -19.53 2.88 -20.16
CA SER A 554 -19.07 4.15 -20.75
C SER A 554 -17.61 4.43 -20.44
N ALA A 555 -17.19 4.19 -19.19
CA ALA A 555 -15.79 4.30 -18.79
C ALA A 555 -14.89 3.34 -19.56
N LEU A 556 -15.30 2.07 -19.67
CA LEU A 556 -14.56 1.05 -20.40
C LEU A 556 -14.48 1.36 -21.90
N ALA A 557 -15.56 1.86 -22.50
CA ALA A 557 -15.58 2.25 -23.90
C ALA A 557 -14.57 3.35 -24.22
N TYR A 558 -14.55 4.42 -23.42
CA TYR A 558 -13.58 5.50 -23.56
C TYR A 558 -12.15 4.99 -23.36
N THR A 559 -11.93 4.20 -22.31
CA THR A 559 -10.60 3.68 -21.94
C THR A 559 -10.01 2.80 -23.04
N LEU A 560 -10.78 1.82 -23.53
CA LEU A 560 -10.33 0.92 -24.59
C LEU A 560 -10.24 1.64 -25.94
N GLY A 561 -11.11 2.64 -26.18
CA GLY A 561 -11.02 3.52 -27.33
C GLY A 561 -9.71 4.32 -27.33
N LYS A 562 -9.31 4.89 -26.20
CA LYS A 562 -8.05 5.63 -26.04
C LYS A 562 -6.82 4.75 -26.30
N ASP A 563 -6.89 3.47 -25.91
CA ASP A 563 -5.87 2.45 -26.20
C ASP A 563 -5.96 1.91 -27.65
N GLY A 564 -6.77 2.53 -28.53
CA GLY A 564 -6.82 2.25 -29.97
C GLY A 564 -7.76 1.14 -30.42
N ARG A 565 -8.56 0.54 -29.52
CA ARG A 565 -9.51 -0.54 -29.86
C ARG A 565 -10.72 -0.02 -30.61
N ARG A 566 -11.25 -0.80 -31.56
CA ARG A 566 -12.55 -0.51 -32.19
C ARG A 566 -13.67 -1.05 -31.32
N VAL A 567 -14.36 -0.15 -30.63
CA VAL A 567 -15.37 -0.50 -29.62
C VAL A 567 -16.77 -0.16 -30.11
N ARG A 568 -17.70 -1.11 -30.00
CA ARG A 568 -19.13 -0.87 -30.23
C ARG A 568 -19.89 -1.03 -28.92
N VAL A 569 -20.60 0.01 -28.52
CA VAL A 569 -21.40 0.03 -27.28
C VAL A 569 -22.87 0.00 -27.65
N ILE A 570 -23.63 -0.93 -27.07
CA ILE A 570 -25.07 -1.07 -27.30
C ILE A 570 -25.80 -0.80 -25.98
N GLU A 571 -26.54 0.31 -25.92
CA GLU A 571 -27.30 0.74 -24.75
C GLU A 571 -28.79 0.81 -25.06
N ARG A 572 -29.63 0.31 -24.15
CA ARG A 572 -31.07 0.31 -24.31
C ARG A 572 -31.63 1.72 -24.44
N ASP A 573 -31.15 2.63 -23.59
CA ASP A 573 -31.58 4.02 -23.57
C ASP A 573 -30.42 5.00 -23.36
N LEU A 574 -30.14 5.79 -24.40
CA LEU A 574 -29.09 6.82 -24.40
C LEU A 574 -29.58 8.15 -23.81
N THR A 575 -30.86 8.27 -23.43
CA THR A 575 -31.35 9.44 -22.69
C THR A 575 -30.80 9.46 -21.26
N GLU A 576 -30.92 10.62 -20.60
CA GLU A 576 -30.38 10.82 -19.25
C GLU A 576 -31.12 9.93 -18.24
N PRO A 577 -30.43 9.03 -17.52
CA PRO A 577 -31.08 8.12 -16.61
C PRO A 577 -31.47 8.81 -15.30
N ASP A 578 -32.74 8.75 -14.95
CA ASP A 578 -33.27 9.30 -13.71
C ASP A 578 -33.36 8.22 -12.61
N ARG A 579 -32.34 8.15 -11.75
CA ARG A 579 -32.16 7.11 -10.71
C ARG A 579 -31.72 7.71 -9.38
N ILE A 580 -32.08 7.04 -8.29
CA ILE A 580 -31.73 7.42 -6.91
C ILE A 580 -30.47 6.71 -6.36
N VAL A 581 -29.76 5.96 -7.21
CA VAL A 581 -28.58 5.17 -6.82
C VAL A 581 -27.38 5.55 -7.70
N GLY A 582 -26.17 5.42 -7.16
CA GLY A 582 -24.95 5.77 -7.89
C GLY A 582 -24.68 7.27 -7.94
N GLU A 583 -25.03 7.99 -6.88
CA GLU A 583 -24.93 9.45 -6.75
C GLU A 583 -23.75 9.90 -5.86
N LEU A 584 -22.97 8.97 -5.30
CA LEU A 584 -21.79 9.26 -4.49
C LEU A 584 -20.63 8.33 -4.92
N LEU A 585 -19.56 8.95 -5.42
CA LEU A 585 -18.30 8.34 -5.78
C LEU A 585 -17.29 8.54 -4.66
N GLN A 586 -16.76 7.44 -4.13
CA GLN A 586 -15.74 7.47 -3.08
C GLN A 586 -14.40 8.03 -3.61
N PRO A 587 -13.53 8.61 -2.76
CA PRO A 587 -12.21 9.13 -3.16
C PRO A 587 -11.38 8.14 -3.98
N GLY A 588 -11.31 6.87 -3.59
CA GLY A 588 -10.58 5.84 -4.35
C GLY A 588 -11.18 5.58 -5.74
N GLY A 589 -12.49 5.78 -5.91
CA GLY A 589 -13.14 5.73 -7.22
C GLY A 589 -12.83 6.96 -8.06
N TYR A 590 -12.73 8.13 -7.42
CA TYR A 590 -12.31 9.37 -8.09
C TYR A 590 -10.85 9.31 -8.59
N LEU A 591 -9.94 8.73 -7.79
CA LEU A 591 -8.56 8.45 -8.24
C LEU A 591 -8.53 7.57 -9.49
N LYS A 592 -9.38 6.54 -9.57
CA LYS A 592 -9.50 5.71 -10.77
C LYS A 592 -10.12 6.46 -11.94
N LEU A 593 -11.00 7.43 -11.68
CA LEU A 593 -11.53 8.30 -12.73
C LEU A 593 -10.42 9.17 -13.35
N ILE A 594 -9.55 9.75 -12.52
CA ILE A 594 -8.34 10.50 -12.94
C ILE A 594 -7.40 9.58 -13.74
N GLU A 595 -7.11 8.38 -13.23
CA GLU A 595 -6.23 7.42 -13.91
C GLU A 595 -6.74 7.00 -15.29
N LEU A 596 -8.07 6.99 -15.47
CA LEU A 596 -8.72 6.68 -16.75
C LEU A 596 -8.88 7.92 -17.66
N GLY A 597 -8.53 9.12 -17.19
CA GLY A 597 -8.67 10.39 -17.94
C GLY A 597 -10.13 10.80 -18.16
N LEU A 598 -10.95 10.62 -17.13
CA LEU A 598 -12.40 10.86 -17.10
C LEU A 598 -12.83 11.83 -15.98
N GLU A 599 -11.88 12.46 -15.31
CA GLU A 599 -12.09 13.38 -14.18
C GLU A 599 -12.92 14.62 -14.55
N ASP A 600 -12.88 15.04 -15.82
CA ASP A 600 -13.71 16.13 -16.33
C ASP A 600 -15.20 15.77 -16.39
N CYS A 601 -15.56 14.49 -16.36
CA CYS A 601 -16.96 14.04 -16.35
C CYS A 601 -17.72 14.40 -15.07
N VAL A 602 -17.03 14.78 -13.98
CA VAL A 602 -17.67 15.34 -12.78
C VAL A 602 -17.69 16.88 -12.76
N SER A 603 -17.13 17.52 -13.78
CA SER A 603 -17.19 18.97 -13.96
C SER A 603 -18.47 19.38 -14.69
N ASP A 604 -18.94 20.60 -14.45
CA ASP A 604 -20.14 21.19 -15.08
C ASP A 604 -21.45 20.40 -14.92
N ILE A 605 -21.55 19.55 -13.89
CA ILE A 605 -22.77 18.81 -13.55
C ILE A 605 -23.34 19.17 -12.16
N ASP A 606 -22.79 20.21 -11.54
CA ASP A 606 -23.05 20.61 -10.15
C ASP A 606 -22.69 19.50 -9.14
N ALA A 607 -21.59 18.80 -9.40
CA ALA A 607 -21.06 17.80 -8.47
C ALA A 607 -20.53 18.46 -7.20
N GLN A 608 -20.83 17.85 -6.06
CA GLN A 608 -20.45 18.33 -4.74
C GLN A 608 -19.23 17.56 -4.24
N ARG A 609 -18.28 18.29 -3.67
CA ARG A 609 -17.11 17.70 -3.00
C ARG A 609 -17.51 17.17 -1.63
N VAL A 610 -17.10 15.94 -1.33
CA VAL A 610 -17.37 15.24 -0.07
C VAL A 610 -16.06 14.88 0.60
N PHE A 611 -15.80 15.44 1.78
CA PHE A 611 -14.54 15.30 2.53
C PHE A 611 -14.60 14.24 3.64
N GLY A 612 -15.75 13.58 3.81
CA GLY A 612 -15.89 12.49 4.76
C GLY A 612 -17.35 12.21 5.07
N TYR A 613 -17.57 11.59 6.23
CA TYR A 613 -18.90 11.33 6.77
C TYR A 613 -19.08 11.96 8.15
N ALA A 614 -20.33 12.07 8.58
CA ALA A 614 -20.71 12.29 9.95
C ALA A 614 -21.66 11.16 10.38
N ILE A 615 -21.39 10.52 11.51
CA ILE A 615 -22.22 9.45 12.04
C ILE A 615 -23.06 9.98 13.20
N PHE A 616 -24.34 9.61 13.25
CA PHE A 616 -25.31 10.05 14.25
C PHE A 616 -25.91 8.85 14.97
N LYS A 617 -25.98 8.92 16.30
CA LYS A 617 -26.65 7.91 17.12
C LYS A 617 -27.07 8.51 18.46
N ASP A 618 -28.32 8.28 18.88
CA ASP A 618 -28.88 8.70 20.17
C ASP A 618 -28.62 10.17 20.52
N GLY A 619 -28.81 11.07 19.54
CA GLY A 619 -28.59 12.51 19.70
C GLY A 619 -27.11 12.96 19.73
N LYS A 620 -26.16 12.02 19.63
CA LYS A 620 -24.72 12.32 19.49
C LYS A 620 -24.30 12.24 18.03
N SER A 621 -23.23 12.94 17.70
CA SER A 621 -22.60 12.86 16.38
C SER A 621 -21.08 12.89 16.45
N ALA A 622 -20.43 12.30 15.45
CA ALA A 622 -18.98 12.35 15.26
C ALA A 622 -18.64 12.56 13.78
N LYS A 623 -17.65 13.40 13.52
CA LYS A 623 -17.13 13.68 12.18
C LYS A 623 -16.03 12.68 11.84
N LEU A 624 -16.11 12.09 10.66
CA LEU A 624 -15.24 11.04 10.15
C LEU A 624 -14.63 11.52 8.83
N PRO A 625 -13.54 12.32 8.87
CA PRO A 625 -12.90 12.85 7.67
C PRO A 625 -12.27 11.71 6.86
N TYR A 626 -12.23 11.86 5.53
CA TYR A 626 -11.40 11.03 4.68
C TYR A 626 -9.92 11.34 4.93
N PRO A 627 -9.03 10.34 4.95
CA PRO A 627 -7.59 10.54 5.08
C PRO A 627 -7.00 11.01 3.75
N LEU A 628 -7.06 12.32 3.51
CA LEU A 628 -6.70 12.97 2.23
C LEU A 628 -5.37 13.72 2.29
N GLU A 629 -4.67 13.71 3.43
CA GLU A 629 -3.49 14.55 3.69
C GLU A 629 -2.36 14.31 2.68
N ASN A 630 -2.22 13.08 2.19
CA ASN A 630 -1.16 12.67 1.26
C ASN A 630 -1.62 12.66 -0.22
N PHE A 631 -2.78 13.25 -0.52
CA PHE A 631 -3.33 13.29 -1.88
C PHE A 631 -3.41 14.73 -2.41
N PRO A 632 -3.41 14.93 -3.74
CA PRO A 632 -3.65 16.25 -4.32
C PRO A 632 -4.92 16.90 -3.77
N SER A 633 -4.91 18.22 -3.62
CA SER A 633 -5.97 19.00 -2.96
C SER A 633 -7.35 18.81 -3.57
N ASP A 634 -7.45 18.40 -4.83
CA ASP A 634 -8.69 18.13 -5.52
C ASP A 634 -9.31 16.75 -5.19
N VAL A 635 -8.49 15.79 -4.76
CA VAL A 635 -8.94 14.43 -4.42
C VAL A 635 -9.87 14.48 -3.22
N ALA A 636 -11.14 14.15 -3.46
CA ALA A 636 -12.16 13.96 -2.44
C ALA A 636 -13.29 13.11 -3.03
N GLY A 637 -14.25 12.70 -2.19
CA GLY A 637 -15.49 12.12 -2.70
C GLY A 637 -16.22 13.11 -3.59
N ARG A 638 -17.03 12.60 -4.53
CA ARG A 638 -17.88 13.40 -5.40
C ARG A 638 -19.29 12.89 -5.33
N SER A 639 -20.26 13.75 -5.10
CA SER A 639 -21.67 13.40 -5.17
C SER A 639 -22.40 14.27 -6.19
N PHE A 640 -23.37 13.69 -6.88
CA PHE A 640 -23.99 14.30 -8.07
C PHE A 640 -25.29 13.60 -8.42
N HIS A 641 -26.10 14.23 -9.27
CA HIS A 641 -27.16 13.54 -9.99
C HIS A 641 -26.57 12.47 -10.91
N HIS A 642 -26.97 11.22 -10.71
CA HIS A 642 -26.44 10.06 -11.45
C HIS A 642 -26.59 10.22 -12.97
N GLY A 643 -27.73 10.75 -13.42
CA GLY A 643 -28.04 10.97 -14.83
C GLY A 643 -26.98 11.81 -15.55
N ARG A 644 -26.69 13.00 -14.99
CA ARG A 644 -25.72 13.95 -15.53
C ARG A 644 -24.33 13.34 -15.66
N PHE A 645 -23.88 12.60 -14.64
CA PHE A 645 -22.58 11.92 -14.68
C PHE A 645 -22.50 10.88 -15.79
N ILE A 646 -23.55 10.06 -15.94
CA ILE A 646 -23.61 9.06 -17.03
C ILE A 646 -23.59 9.72 -18.40
N GLN A 647 -24.32 10.83 -18.59
CA GLN A 647 -24.33 11.53 -19.87
C GLN A 647 -22.98 12.12 -20.23
N LYS A 648 -22.30 12.79 -19.28
CA LYS A 648 -20.92 13.25 -19.50
C LYS A 648 -19.97 12.14 -19.91
N MET A 649 -20.07 10.98 -19.25
CA MET A 649 -19.24 9.80 -19.58
C MET A 649 -19.53 9.24 -20.97
N ARG A 650 -20.80 9.21 -21.38
CA ARG A 650 -21.21 8.77 -22.72
C ARG A 650 -20.75 9.74 -23.81
N GLU A 651 -20.93 11.04 -23.57
CA GLU A 651 -20.45 12.11 -24.45
C GLU A 651 -18.94 12.02 -24.64
N LYS A 652 -18.20 11.90 -23.54
CA LYS A 652 -16.73 11.75 -23.55
C LYS A 652 -16.30 10.52 -24.34
N ALA A 653 -16.92 9.36 -24.11
CA ALA A 653 -16.64 8.15 -24.89
C ALA A 653 -16.93 8.32 -26.38
N ALA A 654 -18.01 9.02 -26.75
CA ALA A 654 -18.41 9.27 -28.12
C ALA A 654 -17.51 10.28 -28.87
N THR A 655 -16.63 11.02 -28.17
CA THR A 655 -15.64 11.89 -28.82
C THR A 655 -14.58 11.12 -29.60
N LEU A 656 -14.38 9.84 -29.29
CA LEU A 656 -13.39 8.98 -29.94
C LEU A 656 -13.97 8.36 -31.22
N SER A 657 -13.30 8.54 -32.35
CA SER A 657 -13.79 8.07 -33.66
C SER A 657 -13.88 6.54 -33.79
N ASN A 658 -13.16 5.80 -32.96
CA ASN A 658 -13.15 4.35 -32.88
C ASN A 658 -14.14 3.78 -31.86
N VAL A 659 -14.95 4.62 -31.21
CA VAL A 659 -16.03 4.22 -30.31
C VAL A 659 -17.38 4.52 -30.96
N LYS A 660 -18.18 3.49 -31.20
CA LYS A 660 -19.54 3.61 -31.76
C LYS A 660 -20.58 3.35 -30.68
N MET A 661 -21.26 4.40 -30.24
CA MET A 661 -22.43 4.31 -29.36
C MET A 661 -23.70 4.04 -30.18
N GLU A 662 -24.48 3.04 -29.78
CA GLU A 662 -25.69 2.64 -30.49
C GLU A 662 -26.84 2.37 -29.52
N GLN A 663 -28.03 2.85 -29.86
CA GLN A 663 -29.22 2.59 -29.07
C GLN A 663 -29.91 1.29 -29.51
N GLY A 664 -29.93 0.31 -28.60
CA GLY A 664 -30.54 -1.00 -28.82
C GLY A 664 -30.61 -1.83 -27.55
N THR A 665 -31.59 -2.74 -27.47
CA THR A 665 -31.73 -3.67 -26.35
C THR A 665 -31.12 -5.01 -26.72
N VAL A 666 -29.98 -5.36 -26.13
CA VAL A 666 -29.40 -6.70 -26.29
C VAL A 666 -30.33 -7.74 -25.68
N THR A 667 -30.67 -8.78 -26.46
CA THR A 667 -31.60 -9.84 -26.07
C THR A 667 -30.90 -11.15 -25.74
N SER A 668 -29.78 -11.45 -26.40
CA SER A 668 -29.04 -12.71 -26.24
C SER A 668 -27.59 -12.57 -26.69
N LEU A 669 -26.73 -13.46 -26.18
CA LEU A 669 -25.37 -13.66 -26.67
C LEU A 669 -25.39 -14.64 -27.84
N LEU A 670 -24.58 -14.38 -28.86
CA LEU A 670 -24.40 -15.29 -30.00
C LEU A 670 -23.31 -16.30 -29.66
N GLU A 671 -23.69 -17.55 -29.46
CA GLU A 671 -22.78 -18.64 -29.08
C GLU A 671 -22.62 -19.64 -30.23
N GLU A 672 -21.36 -19.93 -30.58
CA GLU A 672 -20.99 -20.95 -31.56
C GLU A 672 -19.95 -21.89 -30.93
N ASN A 673 -20.27 -23.19 -30.83
CA ASN A 673 -19.39 -24.22 -30.27
C ASN A 673 -18.81 -23.86 -28.87
N GLY A 674 -19.62 -23.24 -27.99
CA GLY A 674 -19.17 -22.85 -26.64
C GLY A 674 -18.39 -21.52 -26.58
N THR A 675 -18.25 -20.82 -27.70
CA THR A 675 -17.57 -19.51 -27.78
C THR A 675 -18.58 -18.42 -28.13
N ILE A 676 -18.56 -17.32 -27.37
CA ILE A 676 -19.36 -16.14 -27.70
C ILE A 676 -18.70 -15.38 -28.85
N LYS A 677 -19.48 -15.11 -29.90
CA LYS A 677 -19.04 -14.41 -31.12
C LYS A 677 -19.66 -13.03 -31.30
N GLY A 678 -20.50 -12.61 -30.36
CA GLY A 678 -21.19 -11.33 -30.42
C GLY A 678 -22.54 -11.34 -29.71
N VAL A 679 -23.45 -10.47 -30.17
CA VAL A 679 -24.76 -10.25 -29.54
C VAL A 679 -25.88 -10.09 -30.57
N GLN A 680 -27.08 -10.50 -30.18
CA GLN A 680 -28.33 -10.14 -30.85
C GLN A 680 -29.02 -9.02 -30.07
N TYR A 681 -29.53 -8.00 -30.77
CA TYR A 681 -30.19 -6.86 -30.14
C TYR A 681 -31.35 -6.34 -30.98
N LYS A 682 -32.28 -5.65 -30.31
CA LYS A 682 -33.44 -4.99 -30.90
C LYS A 682 -33.22 -3.49 -30.96
N THR A 683 -33.37 -2.91 -32.14
CA THR A 683 -33.40 -1.45 -32.30
C THR A 683 -34.69 -0.86 -31.71
N ARG A 684 -34.77 0.47 -31.58
CA ARG A 684 -35.98 1.17 -31.09
C ARG A 684 -37.23 0.88 -31.93
N ILE A 685 -37.08 0.58 -33.21
CA ILE A 685 -38.18 0.23 -34.14
C ILE A 685 -38.54 -1.26 -34.10
N GLY A 686 -37.94 -2.05 -33.20
CA GLY A 686 -38.21 -3.47 -33.02
C GLY A 686 -37.50 -4.41 -34.00
N GLN A 687 -36.66 -3.88 -34.90
CA GLN A 687 -35.85 -4.68 -35.81
C GLN A 687 -34.76 -5.43 -35.03
N GLU A 688 -34.69 -6.75 -35.22
CA GLU A 688 -33.62 -7.60 -34.68
C GLU A 688 -32.39 -7.52 -35.58
N LEU A 689 -31.24 -7.20 -34.97
CA LEU A 689 -29.94 -7.10 -35.61
C LEU A 689 -28.91 -7.93 -34.83
N THR A 690 -27.80 -8.26 -35.48
CA THR A 690 -26.64 -8.91 -34.86
C THR A 690 -25.42 -8.01 -34.94
N ALA A 691 -24.53 -8.14 -33.96
CA ALA A 691 -23.21 -7.53 -33.97
C ALA A 691 -22.18 -8.59 -33.56
N HIS A 692 -21.06 -8.66 -34.27
CA HIS A 692 -20.01 -9.64 -34.04
C HIS A 692 -18.73 -8.95 -33.58
N ALA A 693 -18.03 -9.57 -32.62
CA ALA A 693 -16.72 -9.17 -32.17
C ALA A 693 -15.99 -10.35 -31.51
N PRO A 694 -14.65 -10.37 -31.54
CA PRO A 694 -13.84 -11.36 -30.82
C PRO A 694 -14.10 -11.41 -29.31
N LEU A 695 -14.40 -10.26 -28.69
CA LEU A 695 -14.69 -10.16 -27.26
C LEU A 695 -15.97 -9.35 -27.01
N THR A 696 -16.87 -9.89 -26.18
CA THR A 696 -18.09 -9.23 -25.71
C THR A 696 -18.03 -9.01 -24.20
N ILE A 697 -18.13 -7.76 -23.74
CA ILE A 697 -18.10 -7.41 -22.32
C ILE A 697 -19.49 -6.94 -21.89
N VAL A 698 -20.09 -7.66 -20.95
CA VAL A 698 -21.46 -7.42 -20.47
C VAL A 698 -21.45 -6.54 -19.21
N CYS A 699 -22.03 -5.35 -19.33
CA CYS A 699 -22.07 -4.28 -18.32
C CYS A 699 -23.50 -3.74 -18.08
N ASP A 700 -24.55 -4.56 -18.30
CA ASP A 700 -25.98 -4.19 -18.27
C ASP A 700 -26.58 -4.03 -16.85
N GLY A 701 -25.72 -4.03 -15.83
CA GLY A 701 -26.04 -3.60 -14.46
C GLY A 701 -26.84 -4.60 -13.62
N CYS A 702 -27.39 -4.10 -12.50
CA CYS A 702 -27.98 -4.95 -11.45
C CYS A 702 -29.22 -5.75 -11.87
N PHE A 703 -29.81 -5.46 -13.05
CA PHE A 703 -30.94 -6.17 -13.64
C PHE A 703 -30.56 -7.01 -14.88
N SER A 704 -29.27 -7.31 -15.05
CA SER A 704 -28.75 -8.12 -16.14
C SER A 704 -29.56 -9.39 -16.39
N ASN A 705 -30.01 -9.56 -17.63
CA ASN A 705 -30.68 -10.77 -18.14
C ASN A 705 -29.67 -11.76 -18.75
N LEU A 706 -28.45 -11.30 -19.05
CA LEU A 706 -27.40 -12.10 -19.69
C LEU A 706 -26.51 -12.81 -18.67
N ARG A 707 -26.54 -12.39 -17.39
CA ARG A 707 -25.64 -12.90 -16.35
C ARG A 707 -25.65 -14.42 -16.20
N SER A 708 -26.80 -15.07 -16.34
CA SER A 708 -26.94 -16.51 -16.07
C SER A 708 -26.18 -17.38 -17.09
N SER A 709 -25.86 -16.80 -18.25
CA SER A 709 -25.03 -17.47 -19.26
C SER A 709 -23.53 -17.41 -18.92
N LEU A 710 -23.10 -16.45 -18.08
CA LEU A 710 -21.68 -16.16 -17.81
C LEU A 710 -21.28 -16.32 -16.34
N CYS A 711 -22.22 -16.59 -15.43
CA CYS A 711 -21.93 -16.81 -14.01
C CYS A 711 -23.03 -17.66 -13.34
N ASN A 712 -22.77 -18.09 -12.10
CA ASN A 712 -23.78 -18.71 -11.23
C ASN A 712 -24.37 -17.64 -10.28
N PRO A 713 -25.46 -16.95 -10.67
CA PRO A 713 -25.96 -15.81 -9.91
C PRO A 713 -26.64 -16.24 -8.60
N LYS A 714 -26.17 -15.67 -7.49
CA LYS A 714 -26.82 -15.77 -6.17
C LYS A 714 -27.22 -14.39 -5.70
N VAL A 715 -28.36 -13.92 -6.20
CA VAL A 715 -28.87 -12.58 -5.89
C VAL A 715 -29.69 -12.64 -4.61
N GLU A 716 -29.25 -11.90 -3.59
CA GLU A 716 -29.99 -11.68 -2.35
C GLU A 716 -30.53 -10.24 -2.31
N ILE A 717 -31.70 -10.05 -1.70
CA ILE A 717 -32.32 -8.74 -1.50
C ILE A 717 -32.46 -8.52 0.02
N PRO A 718 -31.40 -8.02 0.69
CA PRO A 718 -31.43 -7.78 2.13
C PRO A 718 -32.40 -6.68 2.59
N SER A 719 -32.60 -5.64 1.78
CA SER A 719 -33.42 -4.48 2.11
C SER A 719 -33.83 -3.69 0.86
N CYS A 720 -34.54 -2.59 1.06
CA CYS A 720 -34.92 -1.64 0.03
C CYS A 720 -34.61 -0.21 0.51
N PHE A 721 -34.01 0.60 -0.36
CA PHE A 721 -33.85 2.03 -0.12
C PHE A 721 -35.07 2.80 -0.58
N VAL A 722 -35.53 3.71 0.27
CA VAL A 722 -36.56 4.70 0.00
C VAL A 722 -35.88 6.06 -0.15
N GLY A 723 -35.91 6.61 -1.36
CA GLY A 723 -35.23 7.84 -1.72
C GLY A 723 -36.15 9.06 -1.73
N LEU A 724 -35.66 10.15 -1.14
CA LEU A 724 -36.26 11.49 -1.14
C LEU A 724 -35.22 12.52 -1.60
N VAL A 725 -35.68 13.65 -2.14
CA VAL A 725 -34.85 14.85 -2.37
C VAL A 725 -35.31 15.92 -1.39
N LEU A 726 -34.39 16.40 -0.56
CA LEU A 726 -34.61 17.49 0.36
C LEU A 726 -34.09 18.78 -0.27
N GLU A 727 -34.91 19.82 -0.22
CA GLU A 727 -34.62 21.16 -0.73
C GLU A 727 -34.69 22.16 0.43
N ASN A 728 -34.08 23.33 0.26
CA ASN A 728 -34.16 24.44 1.22
C ASN A 728 -33.64 24.11 2.64
N CYS A 729 -32.71 23.18 2.77
CA CYS A 729 -32.03 22.88 4.03
C CYS A 729 -30.52 22.73 3.83
N LYS A 730 -29.78 22.71 4.95
CA LYS A 730 -28.34 22.47 4.97
C LYS A 730 -28.04 21.23 5.80
N LEU A 731 -27.03 20.48 5.40
CA LEU A 731 -26.52 19.38 6.19
C LEU A 731 -25.88 19.90 7.49
N PRO A 732 -26.06 19.22 8.63
CA PRO A 732 -25.42 19.59 9.90
C PRO A 732 -23.89 19.75 9.81
N TYR A 733 -23.25 18.98 8.92
CA TYR A 733 -21.83 19.07 8.64
C TYR A 733 -21.66 19.33 7.14
N PRO A 734 -21.14 20.50 6.72
CA PRO A 734 -20.99 20.82 5.31
C PRO A 734 -19.99 19.87 4.65
N ASN A 735 -20.25 19.52 3.38
CA ASN A 735 -19.39 18.65 2.56
C ASN A 735 -19.10 17.26 3.17
N HIS A 736 -19.99 16.74 4.01
CA HIS A 736 -19.90 15.39 4.57
C HIS A 736 -21.19 14.64 4.26
N GLY A 737 -21.10 13.34 4.00
CA GLY A 737 -22.28 12.48 4.00
C GLY A 737 -22.71 12.17 5.45
N HIS A 738 -23.99 11.97 5.72
CA HIS A 738 -24.50 11.71 7.06
C HIS A 738 -25.03 10.30 7.13
N VAL A 739 -24.62 9.55 8.15
CA VAL A 739 -25.12 8.21 8.45
C VAL A 739 -25.81 8.24 9.80
N VAL A 740 -27.13 8.13 9.81
CA VAL A 740 -27.91 8.01 11.04
C VAL A 740 -28.07 6.53 11.35
N VAL A 741 -27.53 6.08 12.48
CA VAL A 741 -27.68 4.71 12.99
C VAL A 741 -29.06 4.60 13.67
N ALA A 742 -30.11 4.63 12.85
CA ALA A 742 -31.51 4.59 13.27
C ALA A 742 -32.04 3.15 13.42
N ASP A 743 -33.21 3.04 14.03
CA ASP A 743 -33.98 1.80 14.17
C ASP A 743 -35.20 1.80 13.21
N PRO A 744 -35.46 0.69 12.49
CA PRO A 744 -34.74 -0.58 12.53
C PRO A 744 -33.46 -0.61 11.66
N SER A 745 -33.19 0.40 10.85
CA SER A 745 -32.12 0.39 9.84
C SER A 745 -31.59 1.80 9.55
N PRO A 746 -30.36 1.92 9.01
CA PRO A 746 -29.69 3.21 8.88
C PRO A 746 -30.34 4.14 7.84
N ILE A 747 -30.11 5.45 8.01
CA ILE A 747 -30.56 6.50 7.09
C ILE A 747 -29.33 7.26 6.59
N LEU A 748 -29.28 7.55 5.29
CA LEU A 748 -28.18 8.28 4.66
C LEU A 748 -28.65 9.65 4.17
N PHE A 749 -27.79 10.65 4.33
CA PHE A 749 -27.94 11.94 3.65
C PHE A 749 -26.64 12.33 2.94
N TYR A 750 -26.72 12.94 1.77
CA TYR A 750 -25.56 13.52 1.10
C TYR A 750 -26.01 14.56 0.08
N PRO A 751 -25.22 15.61 -0.19
CA PRO A 751 -25.60 16.64 -1.14
C PRO A 751 -25.44 16.09 -2.56
N ILE A 752 -26.39 16.33 -3.48
CA ILE A 752 -26.30 15.88 -4.89
C ILE A 752 -26.23 17.04 -5.88
N SER A 753 -26.49 18.25 -5.41
CA SER A 753 -26.36 19.52 -6.12
C SER A 753 -26.15 20.63 -5.10
N GLY A 754 -25.93 21.88 -5.54
CA GLY A 754 -25.81 23.02 -4.64
C GLY A 754 -27.10 23.35 -3.86
N THR A 755 -28.24 22.79 -4.28
CA THR A 755 -29.57 23.07 -3.70
C THR A 755 -30.30 21.84 -3.18
N GLU A 756 -29.83 20.63 -3.48
CA GLU A 756 -30.54 19.38 -3.20
C GLU A 756 -29.69 18.40 -2.39
N ILE A 757 -30.34 17.78 -1.39
CA ILE A 757 -29.77 16.74 -0.55
C ILE A 757 -30.56 15.45 -0.78
N ARG A 758 -29.86 14.38 -1.14
CA ARG A 758 -30.46 13.04 -1.18
C ARG A 758 -30.65 12.53 0.24
N CYS A 759 -31.83 11.99 0.53
CA CYS A 759 -32.07 11.14 1.69
C CYS A 759 -32.38 9.71 1.22
N LEU A 760 -31.71 8.72 1.79
CA LEU A 760 -31.99 7.29 1.57
C LEU A 760 -32.32 6.63 2.92
N VAL A 761 -33.56 6.18 3.08
CA VAL A 761 -34.00 5.41 4.25
C VAL A 761 -33.92 3.93 3.90
N ASP A 762 -33.18 3.15 4.68
CA ASP A 762 -33.17 1.70 4.54
C ASP A 762 -34.39 1.07 5.24
N VAL A 763 -35.12 0.24 4.49
CA VAL A 763 -36.23 -0.56 5.01
C VAL A 763 -35.85 -2.04 4.89
N PRO A 764 -35.71 -2.76 6.01
CA PRO A 764 -35.22 -4.13 5.99
C PRO A 764 -36.25 -5.09 5.37
N GLY A 765 -35.77 -6.09 4.64
CA GLY A 765 -36.61 -7.10 3.99
C GLY A 765 -37.06 -6.73 2.56
N GLN A 766 -37.84 -7.62 1.95
CA GLN A 766 -38.27 -7.50 0.55
C GLN A 766 -39.57 -6.71 0.35
N LYS A 767 -40.40 -6.61 1.40
CA LYS A 767 -41.68 -5.90 1.35
C LYS A 767 -41.51 -4.54 2.02
N VAL A 768 -41.74 -3.50 1.25
CA VAL A 768 -41.82 -2.13 1.75
C VAL A 768 -43.28 -1.71 1.93
N PRO A 769 -43.57 -0.76 2.83
CA PRO A 769 -44.87 -0.10 2.88
C PRO A 769 -45.29 0.42 1.50
N SER A 770 -46.57 0.36 1.16
CA SER A 770 -47.00 0.80 -0.17
C SER A 770 -46.92 2.33 -0.32
N VAL A 771 -46.36 2.79 -1.44
CA VAL A 771 -46.31 4.21 -1.79
C VAL A 771 -47.67 4.69 -2.27
N SER A 772 -48.42 3.86 -3.01
CA SER A 772 -49.65 4.26 -3.68
C SER A 772 -50.84 4.48 -2.74
N ASN A 773 -50.84 3.86 -1.56
CA ASN A 773 -51.90 3.99 -0.56
C ASN A 773 -51.53 4.87 0.65
N GLY A 774 -50.34 5.50 0.62
CA GLY A 774 -49.87 6.42 1.67
C GLY A 774 -49.25 5.73 2.91
N GLU A 775 -49.19 4.40 2.98
CA GLU A 775 -48.53 3.67 4.08
C GLU A 775 -47.06 4.05 4.22
N MET A 776 -46.36 4.25 3.10
CA MET A 776 -44.96 4.68 3.11
C MET A 776 -44.81 6.07 3.75
N SER A 777 -45.63 7.04 3.37
CA SER A 777 -45.60 8.39 3.97
C SER A 777 -45.89 8.33 5.47
N HIS A 778 -46.84 7.49 5.89
CA HIS A 778 -47.13 7.27 7.31
C HIS A 778 -45.94 6.64 8.06
N TYR A 779 -45.28 5.64 7.47
CA TYR A 779 -44.06 5.03 8.03
C TYR A 779 -42.92 6.06 8.18
N LEU A 780 -42.67 6.85 7.12
CA LEU A 780 -41.62 7.86 7.14
C LEU A 780 -41.89 8.94 8.20
N LYS A 781 -43.12 9.42 8.35
CA LYS A 781 -43.47 10.44 9.34
C LYS A 781 -43.45 9.93 10.79
N ASN A 782 -43.96 8.73 11.04
CA ASN A 782 -44.16 8.25 12.41
C ASN A 782 -43.01 7.41 12.97
N THR A 783 -42.25 6.74 12.10
CA THR A 783 -41.14 5.86 12.52
C THR A 783 -39.79 6.48 12.24
N VAL A 784 -39.62 7.14 11.08
CA VAL A 784 -38.31 7.61 10.62
C VAL A 784 -38.05 9.05 11.06
N ALA A 785 -38.99 9.98 10.85
CA ALA A 785 -38.82 11.40 11.15
C ALA A 785 -38.36 11.70 12.60
N PRO A 786 -38.86 11.02 13.65
CA PRO A 786 -38.41 11.27 15.03
C PRO A 786 -36.91 10.99 15.28
N GLN A 787 -36.26 10.25 14.38
CA GLN A 787 -34.85 9.85 14.50
C GLN A 787 -33.93 10.69 13.59
N ILE A 788 -34.48 11.62 12.80
CA ILE A 788 -33.72 12.49 11.89
C ILE A 788 -33.11 13.66 12.67
N PRO A 789 -31.89 14.12 12.32
CA PRO A 789 -31.31 15.33 12.88
C PRO A 789 -32.28 16.52 12.80
N PRO A 790 -32.47 17.31 13.88
CA PRO A 790 -33.45 18.40 13.91
C PRO A 790 -33.36 19.37 12.74
N GLU A 791 -32.14 19.64 12.25
CA GLU A 791 -31.86 20.55 11.14
C GLU A 791 -32.41 20.06 9.79
N LEU A 792 -32.63 18.75 9.65
CA LEU A 792 -33.14 18.11 8.43
C LEU A 792 -34.61 17.72 8.53
N HIS A 793 -35.20 17.80 9.74
CA HIS A 793 -36.54 17.29 10.03
C HIS A 793 -37.62 17.96 9.16
N ASP A 794 -37.67 19.30 9.14
CA ASP A 794 -38.74 20.01 8.45
C ASP A 794 -38.67 19.84 6.93
N ALA A 795 -37.45 19.84 6.37
CA ALA A 795 -37.24 19.56 4.96
C ALA A 795 -37.60 18.10 4.60
N PHE A 796 -37.35 17.15 5.50
CA PHE A 796 -37.76 15.76 5.32
C PHE A 796 -39.28 15.61 5.31
N ILE A 797 -40.00 16.25 6.24
CA ILE A 797 -41.47 16.26 6.25
C ILE A 797 -42.02 16.92 4.98
N SER A 798 -41.46 18.07 4.60
CA SER A 798 -41.86 18.77 3.37
C SER A 798 -41.62 17.93 2.11
N ALA A 799 -40.52 17.17 2.04
CA ALA A 799 -40.24 16.27 0.93
C ALA A 799 -41.26 15.12 0.84
N ILE A 800 -41.69 14.58 1.98
CA ILE A 800 -42.76 13.56 2.02
C ILE A 800 -44.08 14.12 1.52
N ASP A 801 -44.43 15.33 1.95
CA ASP A 801 -45.69 16.01 1.58
C ASP A 801 -45.73 16.43 0.11
N LYS A 802 -44.58 16.85 -0.45
CA LYS A 802 -44.40 17.14 -1.87
C LYS A 802 -44.57 15.87 -2.73
N GLY A 803 -44.35 14.68 -2.17
CA GLY A 803 -44.36 13.41 -2.86
C GLY A 803 -43.03 13.08 -3.56
N GLY A 804 -43.06 12.22 -4.58
CA GLY A 804 -41.84 11.83 -5.30
C GLY A 804 -40.98 10.78 -4.58
N ILE A 805 -41.57 10.03 -3.64
CA ILE A 805 -40.94 8.90 -2.98
C ILE A 805 -40.59 7.82 -4.02
N ARG A 806 -39.31 7.44 -4.07
CA ARG A 806 -38.82 6.36 -4.94
C ARG A 806 -38.29 5.20 -4.12
N THR A 807 -38.42 3.99 -4.63
CA THR A 807 -37.94 2.79 -3.95
C THR A 807 -37.01 1.99 -4.85
N MET A 808 -35.91 1.49 -4.30
CA MET A 808 -34.95 0.65 -5.01
C MET A 808 -34.52 -0.53 -4.13
N ALA A 809 -34.72 -1.75 -4.61
CA ALA A 809 -34.27 -2.95 -3.91
C ALA A 809 -32.74 -3.00 -3.85
N ASN A 810 -32.19 -3.15 -2.64
CA ASN A 810 -30.76 -3.32 -2.42
C ASN A 810 -30.41 -4.76 -2.74
N ARG A 811 -29.52 -4.98 -3.70
CA ARG A 811 -29.09 -6.31 -4.12
C ARG A 811 -27.68 -6.60 -3.66
N SER A 812 -27.43 -7.83 -3.24
CA SER A 812 -26.10 -8.36 -2.98
C SER A 812 -25.89 -9.61 -3.82
N MET A 813 -24.72 -9.73 -4.43
CA MET A 813 -24.37 -10.90 -5.24
C MET A 813 -22.84 -11.07 -5.28
N PRO A 814 -22.31 -12.19 -4.73
CA PRO A 814 -20.89 -12.50 -4.84
C PRO A 814 -20.51 -12.81 -6.29
N ALA A 815 -19.26 -12.56 -6.63
CA ALA A 815 -18.70 -12.91 -7.93
C ALA A 815 -18.48 -14.43 -8.05
N SER A 816 -19.14 -15.08 -9.01
CA SER A 816 -19.00 -16.52 -9.30
C SER A 816 -19.01 -16.78 -10.82
N PRO A 817 -17.96 -16.36 -11.55
CA PRO A 817 -17.92 -16.42 -13.01
C PRO A 817 -17.84 -17.85 -13.56
N HIS A 818 -18.33 -18.01 -14.79
CA HIS A 818 -17.95 -19.09 -15.70
C HIS A 818 -16.93 -18.50 -16.68
N PRO A 819 -15.67 -19.00 -16.71
CA PRO A 819 -14.76 -18.67 -17.79
C PRO A 819 -15.40 -19.10 -19.12
N THR A 820 -15.70 -18.13 -19.98
CA THR A 820 -16.42 -18.34 -21.23
C THR A 820 -15.65 -17.68 -22.37
N PRO A 821 -15.14 -18.48 -23.34
CA PRO A 821 -14.45 -17.93 -24.51
C PRO A 821 -15.25 -16.85 -25.22
N GLY A 822 -14.63 -15.70 -25.48
CA GLY A 822 -15.22 -14.57 -26.18
C GLY A 822 -16.15 -13.67 -25.35
N ALA A 823 -16.31 -13.92 -24.04
CA ALA A 823 -17.15 -13.06 -23.19
C ALA A 823 -16.59 -12.79 -21.77
N LEU A 824 -16.93 -11.63 -21.22
CA LEU A 824 -16.59 -11.21 -19.86
C LEU A 824 -17.78 -10.46 -19.23
N LEU A 825 -17.99 -10.62 -17.92
CA LEU A 825 -19.03 -9.92 -17.15
C LEU A 825 -18.38 -8.89 -16.21
N MET A 826 -18.92 -7.67 -16.13
CA MET A 826 -18.36 -6.59 -15.32
C MET A 826 -19.44 -5.73 -14.63
N GLY A 827 -19.03 -5.00 -13.59
CA GLY A 827 -19.89 -4.09 -12.83
C GLY A 827 -20.96 -4.83 -12.04
N ASP A 828 -22.10 -4.19 -11.80
CA ASP A 828 -23.20 -4.79 -11.05
C ASP A 828 -23.88 -5.97 -11.76
N ALA A 829 -23.61 -6.18 -13.06
CA ALA A 829 -24.01 -7.41 -13.74
C ALA A 829 -23.23 -8.62 -13.19
N PHE A 830 -21.99 -8.41 -12.77
CA PHE A 830 -21.07 -9.45 -12.27
C PHE A 830 -21.01 -9.55 -10.74
N ASN A 831 -21.01 -8.42 -10.03
CA ASN A 831 -20.77 -8.40 -8.60
C ASN A 831 -21.49 -7.21 -7.94
N MET A 832 -22.45 -7.51 -7.07
CA MET A 832 -23.24 -6.52 -6.33
C MET A 832 -22.95 -6.59 -4.84
N ARG A 833 -23.04 -5.44 -4.18
CA ARG A 833 -22.88 -5.30 -2.72
C ARG A 833 -23.94 -4.35 -2.19
N HIS A 834 -24.15 -4.39 -0.88
CA HIS A 834 -25.06 -3.45 -0.24
C HIS A 834 -24.62 -1.99 -0.51
N PRO A 835 -25.52 -1.09 -0.96
CA PRO A 835 -25.15 0.27 -1.37
C PRO A 835 -24.80 1.22 -0.22
N LEU A 836 -24.96 0.79 1.03
CA LEU A 836 -24.66 1.58 2.24
C LEU A 836 -23.30 2.28 2.20
N THR A 837 -22.28 1.63 1.63
CA THR A 837 -20.91 2.17 1.58
C THR A 837 -20.58 2.91 0.30
N GLY A 838 -21.49 3.02 -0.67
CA GLY A 838 -21.23 3.73 -1.94
C GLY A 838 -20.09 3.14 -2.81
N GLY A 839 -19.64 1.90 -2.55
CA GLY A 839 -18.43 1.35 -3.19
C GLY A 839 -18.61 0.75 -4.59
N GLY A 840 -19.83 0.69 -5.13
CA GLY A 840 -20.12 0.00 -6.40
C GLY A 840 -19.38 0.60 -7.59
N MET A 841 -19.42 1.93 -7.75
CA MET A 841 -18.70 2.63 -8.82
C MET A 841 -17.19 2.51 -8.66
N THR A 842 -16.67 2.60 -7.44
CA THR A 842 -15.24 2.45 -7.13
C THR A 842 -14.71 1.08 -7.57
N VAL A 843 -15.45 0.01 -7.29
CA VAL A 843 -15.05 -1.33 -7.74
C VAL A 843 -15.14 -1.44 -9.26
N ALA A 844 -16.19 -0.90 -9.89
CA ALA A 844 -16.32 -0.93 -11.34
C ALA A 844 -15.15 -0.20 -12.04
N LEU A 845 -14.77 1.00 -11.58
CA LEU A 845 -13.64 1.76 -12.14
C LEU A 845 -12.30 1.05 -11.88
N SER A 846 -12.12 0.46 -10.70
CA SER A 846 -10.94 -0.37 -10.40
C SER A 846 -10.86 -1.61 -11.30
N ASP A 847 -11.99 -2.27 -11.56
CA ASP A 847 -12.08 -3.43 -12.44
C ASP A 847 -11.72 -3.05 -13.91
N ILE A 848 -12.07 -1.84 -14.35
CA ILE A 848 -11.75 -1.33 -15.70
C ILE A 848 -10.26 -1.10 -15.87
N VAL A 849 -9.59 -0.52 -14.87
CA VAL A 849 -8.12 -0.37 -14.87
C VAL A 849 -7.45 -1.73 -15.07
N LEU A 850 -7.88 -2.75 -14.33
CA LEU A 850 -7.33 -4.10 -14.47
C LEU A 850 -7.57 -4.71 -15.86
N VAL A 851 -8.78 -4.57 -16.41
CA VAL A 851 -9.08 -5.10 -17.74
C VAL A 851 -8.34 -4.33 -18.84
N ARG A 852 -8.20 -3.01 -18.73
CA ARG A 852 -7.37 -2.20 -19.61
C ARG A 852 -5.94 -2.74 -19.63
N ASP A 853 -5.34 -2.92 -18.45
CA ASP A 853 -3.95 -3.32 -18.33
C ASP A 853 -3.71 -4.76 -18.83
N LEU A 854 -4.68 -5.67 -18.61
CA LEU A 854 -4.64 -7.02 -19.19
C LEU A 854 -4.80 -6.99 -20.72
N LEU A 855 -5.70 -6.17 -21.26
CA LEU A 855 -5.95 -6.15 -22.71
C LEU A 855 -4.88 -5.38 -23.49
N ARG A 856 -4.21 -4.39 -22.88
CA ARG A 856 -3.18 -3.55 -23.53
C ARG A 856 -2.07 -4.33 -24.26
N PRO A 857 -1.44 -5.39 -23.69
CA PRO A 857 -0.40 -6.15 -24.38
C PRO A 857 -0.91 -7.02 -25.55
N LEU A 858 -2.22 -7.16 -25.75
CA LEU A 858 -2.78 -8.14 -26.70
C LEU A 858 -3.07 -7.53 -28.08
N ASN A 859 -2.22 -7.72 -29.08
CA ASN A 859 -2.52 -7.20 -30.42
C ASN A 859 -3.72 -7.89 -31.08
N ASN A 860 -3.96 -9.17 -30.76
CA ASN A 860 -5.02 -9.99 -31.35
C ASN A 860 -5.95 -10.55 -30.27
N LEU A 861 -7.27 -10.42 -30.47
CA LEU A 861 -8.31 -10.95 -29.58
C LEU A 861 -9.07 -12.15 -30.16
N ASN A 862 -8.70 -12.63 -31.36
CA ASN A 862 -9.45 -13.66 -32.09
C ASN A 862 -9.31 -15.07 -31.51
N ASP A 863 -8.21 -15.36 -30.80
CA ASP A 863 -8.07 -16.62 -30.07
C ASP A 863 -8.84 -16.57 -28.74
N ALA A 864 -10.13 -16.86 -28.83
CA ALA A 864 -11.06 -16.79 -27.71
C ALA A 864 -10.68 -17.73 -26.56
N SER A 865 -10.01 -18.86 -26.82
CA SER A 865 -9.63 -19.82 -25.77
C SER A 865 -8.46 -19.28 -24.96
N SER A 866 -7.37 -18.91 -25.65
CA SER A 866 -6.18 -18.35 -24.98
C SER A 866 -6.49 -17.02 -24.30
N LEU A 867 -7.35 -16.20 -24.91
CA LEU A 867 -7.83 -14.96 -24.29
C LEU A 867 -8.65 -15.25 -23.02
N CYS A 868 -9.53 -16.24 -23.04
CA CYS A 868 -10.32 -16.62 -21.86
C CYS A 868 -9.42 -17.06 -20.70
N ASP A 869 -8.47 -17.96 -20.98
CA ASP A 869 -7.51 -18.42 -19.98
C ASP A 869 -6.72 -17.23 -19.44
N TYR A 870 -6.21 -16.36 -20.29
CA TYR A 870 -5.47 -15.19 -19.82
C TYR A 870 -6.34 -14.23 -18.98
N LEU A 871 -7.59 -13.97 -19.39
CA LEU A 871 -8.51 -13.09 -18.66
C LEU A 871 -9.02 -13.68 -17.35
N GLU A 872 -8.84 -14.96 -17.04
CA GLU A 872 -9.14 -15.48 -15.69
C GLU A 872 -8.30 -14.77 -14.60
N SER A 873 -7.15 -14.22 -14.97
CA SER A 873 -6.29 -13.40 -14.10
C SER A 873 -7.07 -12.23 -13.48
N PHE A 874 -7.99 -11.62 -14.24
CA PHE A 874 -8.87 -10.55 -13.77
C PHE A 874 -9.62 -10.93 -12.49
N TYR A 875 -10.16 -12.15 -12.43
CA TYR A 875 -10.95 -12.61 -11.28
C TYR A 875 -10.12 -12.75 -10.01
N THR A 876 -8.81 -12.94 -10.14
CA THR A 876 -7.86 -13.02 -9.01
C THR A 876 -7.36 -11.62 -8.65
N LEU A 877 -6.89 -10.85 -9.63
CA LEU A 877 -6.30 -9.52 -9.42
C LEU A 877 -7.27 -8.53 -8.76
N ARG A 878 -8.57 -8.62 -9.08
CA ARG A 878 -9.58 -7.74 -8.49
C ARG A 878 -9.89 -8.02 -7.02
N LYS A 879 -9.55 -9.21 -6.51
CA LYS A 879 -10.06 -9.69 -5.22
C LYS A 879 -9.65 -8.83 -4.04
N PRO A 880 -8.42 -8.34 -3.88
CA PRO A 880 -8.07 -7.48 -2.73
C PRO A 880 -8.99 -6.26 -2.57
N VAL A 881 -9.20 -5.50 -3.66
CA VAL A 881 -10.07 -4.31 -3.66
C VAL A 881 -11.54 -4.70 -3.53
N ALA A 882 -12.02 -5.56 -4.42
CA ALA A 882 -13.45 -5.91 -4.49
C ALA A 882 -13.93 -6.61 -3.22
N SER A 883 -13.16 -7.57 -2.69
CA SER A 883 -13.54 -8.30 -1.47
C SER A 883 -13.51 -7.43 -0.23
N THR A 884 -12.57 -6.49 -0.11
CA THR A 884 -12.52 -5.55 1.02
C THR A 884 -13.77 -4.68 1.05
N ILE A 885 -14.12 -4.08 -0.10
CA ILE A 885 -15.32 -3.22 -0.21
C ILE A 885 -16.61 -4.03 -0.02
N ASN A 886 -16.71 -5.22 -0.61
CA ASN A 886 -17.87 -6.11 -0.45
C ASN A 886 -18.05 -6.55 1.01
N THR A 887 -16.94 -6.94 1.65
CA THR A 887 -16.95 -7.42 3.04
C THR A 887 -17.33 -6.29 3.99
N LEU A 888 -16.76 -5.10 3.79
CA LEU A 888 -17.09 -3.93 4.60
C LEU A 888 -18.57 -3.57 4.45
N ALA A 889 -19.10 -3.52 3.22
CA ALA A 889 -20.50 -3.20 2.97
C ALA A 889 -21.46 -4.17 3.67
N GLY A 890 -21.23 -5.48 3.53
CA GLY A 890 -22.07 -6.50 4.14
C GLY A 890 -21.95 -6.55 5.67
N ALA A 891 -20.74 -6.37 6.20
CA ALA A 891 -20.49 -6.37 7.63
C ALA A 891 -21.08 -5.13 8.30
N LEU A 892 -20.82 -3.94 7.75
CA LEU A 892 -21.28 -2.67 8.32
C LEU A 892 -22.81 -2.56 8.30
N TYR A 893 -23.47 -3.01 7.23
CA TYR A 893 -24.93 -3.08 7.18
C TYR A 893 -25.48 -3.98 8.29
N LYS A 894 -24.93 -5.19 8.45
CA LYS A 894 -25.33 -6.10 9.55
C LYS A 894 -25.02 -5.52 10.93
N VAL A 895 -23.98 -4.72 11.08
CA VAL A 895 -23.71 -4.02 12.35
C VAL A 895 -24.78 -2.97 12.56
N PHE A 896 -25.01 -2.04 11.62
CA PHE A 896 -25.89 -0.88 11.81
C PHE A 896 -27.39 -1.20 11.88
N SER A 897 -27.86 -2.30 11.29
CA SER A 897 -29.26 -2.72 11.42
C SER A 897 -29.59 -3.16 12.85
N ALA A 898 -30.77 -2.77 13.34
CA ALA A 898 -31.28 -3.18 14.63
C ALA A 898 -31.42 -4.70 14.73
N SER A 899 -31.17 -5.23 15.93
CA SER A 899 -31.28 -6.66 16.20
C SER A 899 -31.98 -6.90 17.52
N PRO A 900 -32.81 -7.96 17.64
CA PRO A 900 -33.33 -8.40 18.93
C PRO A 900 -32.23 -8.99 19.83
N ASP A 901 -31.05 -9.30 19.29
CA ASP A 901 -29.91 -9.77 20.09
C ASP A 901 -29.23 -8.59 20.80
N PRO A 902 -29.23 -8.53 22.15
CA PRO A 902 -28.55 -7.48 22.90
C PRO A 902 -27.06 -7.34 22.56
N ALA A 903 -26.39 -8.43 22.20
CA ALA A 903 -24.97 -8.40 21.85
C ALA A 903 -24.71 -7.67 20.52
N ARG A 904 -25.66 -7.70 19.59
CA ARG A 904 -25.58 -6.95 18.32
C ARG A 904 -25.88 -5.47 18.52
N ASN A 905 -26.79 -5.13 19.45
CA ASN A 905 -27.01 -3.74 19.82
C ASN A 905 -25.79 -3.14 20.54
N GLU A 906 -25.10 -3.92 21.38
CA GLU A 906 -23.81 -3.48 21.93
C GLU A 906 -22.77 -3.28 20.82
N MET A 907 -22.72 -4.16 19.81
CA MET A 907 -21.81 -3.99 18.67
C MET A 907 -22.08 -2.72 17.87
N ARG A 908 -23.35 -2.31 17.72
CA ARG A 908 -23.73 -1.02 17.12
C ARG A 908 -23.15 0.15 17.90
N GLN A 909 -23.35 0.12 19.21
CA GLN A 909 -22.86 1.17 20.10
C GLN A 909 -21.32 1.20 20.13
N ALA A 910 -20.69 0.04 20.19
CA ALA A 910 -19.24 -0.13 20.13
C ALA A 910 -18.66 0.44 18.83
N CYS A 911 -19.32 0.20 17.69
CA CYS A 911 -18.90 0.75 16.41
C CYS A 911 -18.98 2.28 16.38
N PHE A 912 -20.10 2.86 16.84
CA PHE A 912 -20.24 4.32 16.94
C PHE A 912 -19.17 4.95 17.83
N ASP A 913 -19.00 4.44 19.05
CA ASP A 913 -18.05 5.02 20.00
C ASP A 913 -16.60 4.78 19.57
N TYR A 914 -16.27 3.63 18.97
CA TYR A 914 -14.93 3.35 18.42
C TYR A 914 -14.57 4.34 17.31
N LEU A 915 -15.48 4.58 16.35
CA LEU A 915 -15.27 5.56 15.29
C LEU A 915 -15.17 7.00 15.83
N SER A 916 -15.86 7.27 16.94
CA SER A 916 -15.85 8.58 17.59
C SER A 916 -14.53 8.89 18.33
N LEU A 917 -13.65 7.91 18.54
CA LEU A 917 -12.34 8.12 19.18
C LEU A 917 -11.34 8.90 18.30
N GLY A 918 -11.58 8.99 16.98
CA GLY A 918 -10.68 9.69 16.07
C GLY A 918 -9.36 8.94 15.80
N GLY A 919 -8.42 9.61 15.12
CA GLY A 919 -7.10 9.06 14.81
C GLY A 919 -7.15 7.74 14.05
N VAL A 920 -6.36 6.73 14.45
CA VAL A 920 -6.33 5.42 13.80
C VAL A 920 -7.68 4.70 13.86
N PHE A 921 -8.51 4.95 14.88
CA PHE A 921 -9.80 4.31 15.08
C PHE A 921 -10.87 4.80 14.08
N SER A 922 -10.75 6.03 13.57
CA SER A 922 -11.58 6.56 12.46
C SER A 922 -10.88 6.42 11.11
N ASN A 923 -9.60 6.80 11.00
CA ASN A 923 -8.90 6.93 9.72
C ASN A 923 -8.72 5.58 9.04
N GLY A 924 -8.43 4.51 9.79
CA GLY A 924 -8.30 3.16 9.23
C GLY A 924 -9.60 2.65 8.59
N PRO A 925 -10.73 2.60 9.33
CA PRO A 925 -12.03 2.24 8.75
C PRO A 925 -12.48 3.15 7.60
N ILE A 926 -12.22 4.45 7.68
CA ILE A 926 -12.60 5.39 6.61
C ILE A 926 -11.70 5.25 5.38
N ALA A 927 -10.42 4.88 5.52
CA ALA A 927 -9.54 4.54 4.39
C ALA A 927 -10.04 3.30 3.64
N LEU A 928 -10.58 2.30 4.36
CA LEU A 928 -11.20 1.11 3.78
C LEU A 928 -12.51 1.47 3.06
N LEU A 929 -13.35 2.31 3.68
CA LEU A 929 -14.62 2.77 3.12
C LEU A 929 -14.45 3.58 1.84
N SER A 930 -13.48 4.50 1.86
CA SER A 930 -13.17 5.39 0.72
C SER A 930 -12.50 4.68 -0.45
N GLY A 931 -12.03 3.43 -0.26
CA GLY A 931 -11.26 2.70 -1.27
C GLY A 931 -9.85 3.25 -1.50
N LEU A 932 -9.34 4.10 -0.60
CA LEU A 932 -7.97 4.63 -0.65
C LEU A 932 -6.94 3.60 -0.18
N ASN A 933 -7.31 2.76 0.80
CA ASN A 933 -6.45 1.68 1.29
C ASN A 933 -7.24 0.38 1.52
N PRO A 934 -7.74 -0.28 0.45
CA PRO A 934 -8.60 -1.45 0.55
C PRO A 934 -7.81 -2.74 0.86
N ARG A 935 -7.18 -2.80 2.05
CA ARG A 935 -6.40 -3.95 2.53
C ARG A 935 -7.28 -4.93 3.33
N PRO A 936 -7.44 -6.20 2.88
CA PRO A 936 -8.24 -7.22 3.58
C PRO A 936 -7.85 -7.45 5.04
N VAL A 937 -6.54 -7.45 5.34
CA VAL A 937 -6.03 -7.67 6.70
C VAL A 937 -6.42 -6.53 7.63
N SER A 938 -6.30 -5.27 7.16
CA SER A 938 -6.70 -4.09 7.93
C SER A 938 -8.19 -4.13 8.26
N LEU A 939 -9.04 -4.54 7.31
CA LEU A 939 -10.47 -4.72 7.55
C LEU A 939 -10.76 -5.70 8.69
N VAL A 940 -10.15 -6.88 8.66
CA VAL A 940 -10.37 -7.89 9.71
C VAL A 940 -9.89 -7.39 11.07
N LEU A 941 -8.73 -6.72 11.11
CA LEU A 941 -8.19 -6.16 12.35
C LEU A 941 -9.11 -5.10 12.95
N HIS A 942 -9.55 -4.11 12.18
CA HIS A 942 -10.47 -3.08 12.68
C HIS A 942 -11.82 -3.67 13.08
N PHE A 943 -12.34 -4.64 12.33
CA PHE A 943 -13.61 -5.30 12.66
C PHE A 943 -13.56 -6.00 14.03
N PHE A 944 -12.48 -6.75 14.31
CA PHE A 944 -12.31 -7.38 15.62
C PHE A 944 -11.90 -6.38 16.71
N ALA A 945 -11.20 -5.29 16.37
CA ALA A 945 -10.90 -4.21 17.32
C ALA A 945 -12.19 -3.55 17.84
N VAL A 946 -13.18 -3.32 16.98
CA VAL A 946 -14.53 -2.85 17.39
C VAL A 946 -15.20 -3.87 18.32
N ALA A 947 -15.11 -5.16 17.99
CA ALA A 947 -15.71 -6.21 18.82
C ALA A 947 -15.06 -6.28 20.22
N ILE A 948 -13.74 -6.21 20.28
CA ILE A 948 -12.95 -6.16 21.51
C ILE A 948 -13.26 -4.89 22.31
N TYR A 949 -13.38 -3.74 21.65
CA TYR A 949 -13.78 -2.49 22.28
C TYR A 949 -15.17 -2.63 22.93
N GLY A 950 -16.13 -3.27 22.24
CA GLY A 950 -17.43 -3.63 22.80
C GLY A 950 -17.33 -4.53 24.05
N VAL A 951 -16.44 -5.53 24.03
CA VAL A 951 -16.17 -6.38 25.21
C VAL A 951 -15.61 -5.54 26.37
N SER A 952 -14.65 -4.65 26.10
CA SER A 952 -14.04 -3.81 27.13
C SER A 952 -15.07 -2.94 27.85
N ARG A 953 -16.04 -2.39 27.11
CA ARG A 953 -17.14 -1.58 27.67
C ARG A 953 -18.08 -2.39 28.56
N LEU A 954 -18.30 -3.67 28.23
CA LEU A 954 -19.14 -4.55 29.03
C LEU A 954 -18.43 -5.02 30.31
N ILE A 955 -17.10 -5.20 30.29
CA ILE A 955 -16.37 -5.74 31.45
C ILE A 955 -15.87 -4.66 32.41
N LEU A 956 -15.82 -3.39 31.99
CA LEU A 956 -15.33 -2.28 32.82
C LEU A 956 -16.47 -1.49 33.50
N PRO A 957 -16.24 -0.93 34.71
CA PRO A 957 -15.06 -1.14 35.57
C PRO A 957 -15.06 -2.51 36.28
N LEU A 958 -16.22 -3.19 36.38
CA LEU A 958 -16.37 -4.50 37.03
C LEU A 958 -17.19 -5.46 36.15
N PRO A 959 -16.69 -6.70 35.91
CA PRO A 959 -17.42 -7.69 35.14
C PRO A 959 -18.53 -8.34 35.97
N SER A 960 -19.65 -8.71 35.32
CA SER A 960 -20.69 -9.57 35.89
C SER A 960 -20.94 -10.79 35.00
N PRO A 961 -21.45 -11.93 35.51
CA PRO A 961 -21.69 -13.12 34.70
C PRO A 961 -22.56 -12.85 33.47
N LYS A 962 -23.59 -11.99 33.62
CA LYS A 962 -24.45 -11.54 32.51
C LYS A 962 -23.66 -10.77 31.46
N ARG A 963 -22.78 -9.85 31.87
CA ARG A 963 -21.95 -9.04 30.95
C ARG A 963 -20.84 -9.85 30.27
N LEU A 964 -20.23 -10.81 30.97
CA LEU A 964 -19.29 -11.77 30.40
C LEU A 964 -19.97 -12.67 29.35
N TRP A 965 -21.18 -13.13 29.64
CA TRP A 965 -21.98 -13.88 28.65
C TRP A 965 -22.31 -13.05 27.41
N THR A 966 -22.76 -11.79 27.59
CA THR A 966 -22.98 -10.87 26.48
C THR A 966 -21.69 -10.61 25.69
N SER A 967 -20.55 -10.51 26.35
CA SER A 967 -19.23 -10.33 25.72
C SER A 967 -18.85 -11.52 24.84
N ALA A 968 -19.04 -12.74 25.34
CA ALA A 968 -18.81 -13.96 24.56
C ALA A 968 -19.75 -14.04 23.34
N ARG A 969 -21.03 -13.67 23.52
CA ARG A 969 -22.00 -13.58 22.43
C ARG A 969 -21.64 -12.50 21.40
N LEU A 970 -21.06 -11.39 21.82
CA LEU A 970 -20.62 -10.31 20.94
C LEU A 970 -19.51 -10.81 20.00
N ILE A 971 -18.48 -11.48 20.53
CA ILE A 971 -17.39 -12.05 19.73
C ILE A 971 -17.88 -13.17 18.80
N SER A 972 -18.77 -14.03 19.30
CA SER A 972 -19.42 -15.07 18.49
C SER A 972 -20.25 -14.46 17.35
N GLY A 973 -21.04 -13.42 17.65
CA GLY A 973 -21.82 -12.67 16.68
C GLY A 973 -20.95 -11.98 15.63
N ALA A 974 -19.83 -11.37 16.04
CA ALA A 974 -18.86 -10.74 15.13
C ALA A 974 -18.29 -11.78 14.15
N SER A 975 -17.86 -12.93 14.69
CA SER A 975 -17.34 -14.07 13.91
C SER A 975 -18.39 -14.60 12.92
N GLY A 976 -19.64 -14.72 13.36
CA GLY A 976 -20.77 -15.13 12.54
C GLY A 976 -21.16 -14.15 11.43
N ILE A 977 -20.78 -12.87 11.55
CA ILE A 977 -20.96 -11.87 10.49
C ILE A 977 -19.83 -11.97 9.47
N ILE A 978 -18.57 -11.93 9.91
CA ILE A 978 -17.42 -11.72 9.03
C ILE A 978 -16.97 -12.98 8.29
N PHE A 979 -16.92 -14.15 8.95
CA PHE A 979 -16.38 -15.37 8.34
C PHE A 979 -17.19 -15.89 7.16
N PRO A 980 -18.53 -15.90 7.17
CA PRO A 980 -19.30 -16.30 6.00
C PRO A 980 -19.05 -15.39 4.79
N ILE A 981 -18.84 -14.09 5.01
CA ILE A 981 -18.58 -13.12 3.95
C ILE A 981 -17.18 -13.36 3.34
N ILE A 982 -16.15 -13.50 4.19
CA ILE A 982 -14.78 -13.84 3.76
C ILE A 982 -14.76 -15.16 2.99
N LYS A 983 -15.49 -16.18 3.48
CA LYS A 983 -15.59 -17.48 2.79
C LYS A 983 -16.24 -17.33 1.41
N GLY A 984 -17.26 -16.48 1.29
CA GLY A 984 -17.92 -16.18 0.02
C GLY A 984 -17.01 -15.47 -0.97
N GLU A 985 -16.08 -14.65 -0.51
CA GLU A 985 -15.10 -13.97 -1.35
C GLU A 985 -13.87 -14.82 -1.73
N GLY A 986 -13.59 -15.88 -0.96
CA GLY A 986 -12.47 -16.79 -1.19
C GLY A 986 -11.22 -16.38 -0.40
N VAL A 987 -10.92 -17.13 0.66
CA VAL A 987 -9.85 -16.81 1.63
C VAL A 987 -8.49 -16.66 0.95
N ARG A 988 -8.13 -17.59 0.06
CA ARG A 988 -6.83 -17.57 -0.63
C ARG A 988 -6.73 -16.39 -1.59
N GLN A 989 -7.76 -16.14 -2.37
CA GLN A 989 -7.79 -15.04 -3.34
C GLN A 989 -7.81 -13.66 -2.67
N MET A 990 -8.46 -13.56 -1.50
CA MET A 990 -8.55 -12.32 -0.73
C MET A 990 -7.23 -11.98 -0.04
N PHE A 991 -6.61 -12.92 0.67
CA PHE A 991 -5.41 -12.62 1.49
C PHE A 991 -4.08 -12.94 0.80
N PHE A 992 -4.08 -13.84 -0.18
CA PHE A 992 -2.88 -14.37 -0.83
C PHE A 992 -3.06 -14.49 -2.36
N PRO A 993 -3.43 -13.40 -3.06
CA PRO A 993 -3.69 -13.45 -4.50
C PRO A 993 -2.48 -13.95 -5.28
N VAL A 994 -1.27 -13.62 -4.83
CA VAL A 994 0.02 -14.02 -5.44
C VAL A 994 0.22 -15.55 -5.46
N MET A 995 -0.43 -16.30 -4.57
CA MET A 995 -0.33 -17.77 -4.55
C MET A 995 -1.23 -18.47 -5.57
N VAL A 996 -2.11 -17.72 -6.25
CA VAL A 996 -3.05 -18.27 -7.23
C VAL A 996 -2.36 -18.32 -8.60
N PRO A 997 -2.29 -19.47 -9.30
CA PRO A 997 -1.60 -19.56 -10.60
C PRO A 997 -2.07 -18.56 -11.65
N ALA A 998 -3.36 -18.22 -11.64
CA ALA A 998 -3.94 -17.21 -12.52
C ALA A 998 -3.37 -15.79 -12.30
N TYR A 999 -2.72 -15.51 -11.16
CA TYR A 999 -2.08 -14.21 -10.91
C TYR A 999 -0.87 -13.96 -11.83
N HIS A 1000 -0.16 -15.03 -12.21
CA HIS A 1000 1.11 -14.96 -12.95
C HIS A 1000 0.98 -15.37 -14.42
N ARG A 1001 -0.24 -15.40 -14.98
CA ARG A 1001 -0.41 -15.79 -16.40
C ARG A 1001 0.18 -14.72 -17.30
N SER A 1002 1.08 -15.12 -18.18
CA SER A 1002 1.62 -14.26 -19.23
C SER A 1002 0.60 -14.07 -20.36
N PRO A 1003 0.64 -12.94 -21.09
CA PRO A 1003 -0.13 -12.75 -22.29
C PRO A 1003 0.08 -13.90 -23.29
N PRO A 1004 -0.96 -14.37 -24.00
CA PRO A 1004 -0.78 -15.35 -25.06
C PRO A 1004 0.15 -14.81 -26.15
N VAL A 1005 1.05 -15.67 -26.64
CA VAL A 1005 1.98 -15.34 -27.72
C VAL A 1005 1.18 -15.18 -29.01
N ALA A 1006 1.36 -14.04 -29.68
CA ALA A 1006 0.62 -13.65 -30.88
C ALA A 1006 0.85 -14.57 -32.09
#